data_AF-A0A0F9JFL7-F1
#
_entry.id   AF-A0A0F9JFL7-F1
#
_cell.length_a   1.000
_cell.length_b   1.000
_cell.length_c   1.000
_cell.angle_alpha   90.00
_cell.angle_beta   90.00
_cell.angle_gamma   90.00
#
_symmetry.space_group_name_H-M   'P 1'
#
loop_
_entity.id
_entity.type
_entity.pdbx_description
1 polymer ?
#
loop_
_entity_poly.entity_id
_entity_poly.type
_entity_poly.pdbx_seq_one_letter_code
_entity_poly.pdbx_strand_id
1 'polypeptide(L)'
;MIIGGISDAIGNKQSPAGTLAIRQRGILIRNRAADSPVPVAYGSFKIGVIVGDAAVDTGSPNNEDIYLPTYLCHGSRDDLGIGSIDNIFFNGVEALDENEAYQSPYTASNLFFNKYLGTSTQNIADLTVDGTDLDTVFAKWDKTTDKGGGLAGVLFKLVYDIDVYPSNIPIITMLVKGNLVEDNRSEVSGIDISFQDADPDTITRASGSFVDDGYVAGDRVAVSGSGANDGSYTIATVAATILTLVSGDALTAAGAASGITLKRWAHPDNGGDNPALCIRDYLLSTTYGAGIAASLIDETSFNAMANYYDETVSTPDGNTTRFTCNGWLDTGRSVPENIADILSSCRGNLVFEGGVYRLFTTRAVTASALTINVDNMLGEWGWTTPGIDSKVNVVNATMIDPSRSYQPHTITWPDGGTNYFQSQDSGFVRERNIDLPMTQNIFVAQQIAATELKETRRGITVACICTEELLQAQIGDVVSLTRDDPDWVAKKFWVIGMGLLLNSWVRLALYEYETAVSGINFTFADADPDTIVRASGSWIDDGFRSFDVIEVADSVSNDGTYTVETVSALTLTLIASDTLAAEGPSGGITVRTSIYAHDSQSAETAATASDLPTDPTDIQSNIKDPSHGGTGLVDPTSGVLLLGAGASAMTELAFGAAGGYVRSTGAAWARSALLVADMAGGTFGAGDFIFPGDVTVGDDLFLLANAVENWDGGDVTWTHSGQANAGR
;
A
#
# COMPACT_ATOMS: atom_id res chain seq x y z
N MET A 1 -20.91 -9.82 -13.92
CA MET A 1 -20.69 -8.42 -13.54
C MET A 1 -20.52 -8.39 -12.03
N ILE A 2 -19.30 -8.58 -11.57
CA ILE A 2 -18.91 -8.28 -10.20
C ILE A 2 -18.26 -6.92 -10.26
N ILE A 3 -18.85 -6.04 -9.48
CA ILE A 3 -18.31 -4.78 -9.01
C ILE A 3 -18.74 -4.80 -7.54
N GLY A 4 -17.80 -4.51 -6.63
CA GLY A 4 -18.05 -4.43 -5.19
C GLY A 4 -19.40 -3.79 -4.93
N GLY A 5 -20.19 -4.44 -4.08
CA GLY A 5 -21.61 -4.14 -3.89
C GLY A 5 -21.84 -2.76 -3.28
N ILE A 6 -21.81 -1.73 -4.10
CA ILE A 6 -22.92 -0.78 -4.19
C ILE A 6 -23.53 -1.07 -5.55
N SER A 7 -24.69 -1.69 -5.51
CA SER A 7 -25.39 -2.23 -6.67
C SER A 7 -25.46 -1.25 -7.83
N ASP A 8 -25.20 -1.80 -9.01
CA ASP A 8 -25.54 -1.34 -10.36
C ASP A 8 -26.97 -0.77 -10.49
N ALA A 9 -27.17 0.42 -9.94
CA ALA A 9 -28.43 1.15 -9.94
C ALA A 9 -28.24 2.64 -10.26
N ILE A 10 -27.27 3.00 -11.12
CA ILE A 10 -27.30 4.27 -11.83
C ILE A 10 -26.89 4.02 -13.28
N GLY A 11 -27.89 3.83 -14.13
CA GLY A 11 -27.74 3.86 -15.57
C GLY A 11 -27.09 5.17 -16.01
N ASN A 12 -26.02 5.04 -16.80
CA ASN A 12 -25.31 6.03 -17.59
C ASN A 12 -26.03 7.40 -17.73
N LYS A 13 -25.70 8.35 -16.86
CA LYS A 13 -25.78 9.79 -17.12
C LYS A 13 -24.56 10.50 -16.51
N GLN A 14 -23.73 11.01 -17.41
CA GLN A 14 -22.46 11.68 -17.17
C GLN A 14 -22.56 12.88 -16.20
N SER A 15 -21.55 12.98 -15.33
CA SER A 15 -20.52 14.03 -15.39
C SER A 15 -19.22 13.36 -14.94
N PRO A 16 -18.08 13.55 -15.61
CA PRO A 16 -16.86 12.85 -15.25
C PRO A 16 -16.39 13.41 -13.92
N ALA A 17 -16.64 12.70 -12.81
CA ALA A 17 -15.57 12.57 -11.84
C ALA A 17 -14.42 12.02 -12.67
N GLY A 18 -13.49 12.89 -13.06
CA GLY A 18 -12.47 12.52 -14.01
C GLY A 18 -11.72 11.28 -13.52
N THR A 19 -11.02 10.62 -14.43
CA THR A 19 -10.09 9.53 -14.07
C THR A 19 -9.31 9.91 -12.81
N LEU A 20 -8.88 8.95 -11.98
CA LEU A 20 -8.10 9.26 -10.76
C LEU A 20 -6.98 10.29 -11.02
N ALA A 21 -6.38 10.25 -12.21
CA ALA A 21 -5.46 11.28 -12.71
C ALA A 21 -6.02 12.71 -12.74
N ILE A 22 -7.25 12.93 -13.20
CA ILE A 22 -7.90 14.26 -13.17
C ILE A 22 -8.21 14.68 -11.73
N ARG A 23 -8.69 13.76 -10.89
CA ARG A 23 -9.00 14.03 -9.46
C ARG A 23 -7.74 14.47 -8.71
N GLN A 24 -6.63 13.78 -8.90
CA GLN A 24 -5.36 14.11 -8.26
C GLN A 24 -4.68 15.36 -8.85
N ARG A 25 -4.70 15.52 -10.18
CA ARG A 25 -4.11 16.70 -10.84
C ARG A 25 -4.83 17.99 -10.46
N GLY A 26 -6.12 17.96 -10.14
CA GLY A 26 -6.84 19.14 -9.64
C GLY A 26 -6.37 19.60 -8.26
N ILE A 27 -5.99 18.66 -7.39
CA ILE A 27 -5.75 18.90 -5.96
C ILE A 27 -4.28 19.13 -5.64
N LEU A 28 -3.36 18.53 -6.41
CA LEU A 28 -1.91 18.68 -6.18
C LEU A 28 -1.30 19.91 -6.89
N ILE A 29 -2.02 20.54 -7.83
CA ILE A 29 -1.45 21.56 -8.73
C ILE A 29 -1.81 23.00 -8.34
N ARG A 30 -2.88 23.23 -7.54
CA ARG A 30 -3.31 24.59 -7.17
C ARG A 30 -3.82 24.65 -5.74
N ASN A 31 -3.60 25.81 -5.10
CA ASN A 31 -4.28 26.16 -3.85
C ASN A 31 -5.80 26.17 -4.11
N ARG A 32 -6.54 25.39 -3.33
CA ARG A 32 -7.99 25.24 -3.47
C ARG A 32 -8.69 26.53 -3.03
N ALA A 33 -9.81 26.83 -3.69
CA ALA A 33 -10.62 27.99 -3.37
C ALA A 33 -11.22 27.85 -1.96
N ALA A 34 -11.43 28.97 -1.27
CA ALA A 34 -11.91 28.98 0.11
C ALA A 34 -13.31 28.35 0.30
N ASP A 35 -14.09 28.19 -0.77
CA ASP A 35 -15.41 27.54 -0.79
C ASP A 35 -15.36 26.04 -1.16
N SER A 36 -14.16 25.48 -1.33
CA SER A 36 -14.00 24.05 -1.65
C SER A 36 -14.43 23.17 -0.46
N PRO A 37 -15.09 22.02 -0.70
CA PRO A 37 -15.33 21.04 0.35
C PRO A 37 -14.04 20.65 1.04
N VAL A 38 -14.05 20.64 2.37
CA VAL A 38 -12.91 20.19 3.18
C VAL A 38 -12.90 18.67 3.18
N PRO A 39 -11.82 18.01 2.73
CA PRO A 39 -11.78 16.56 2.66
C PRO A 39 -11.62 15.93 4.05
N VAL A 40 -11.83 14.62 4.14
CA VAL A 40 -11.35 13.78 5.24
C VAL A 40 -10.19 12.91 4.77
N ALA A 41 -9.31 12.52 5.67
CA ALA A 41 -8.02 11.94 5.37
C ALA A 41 -7.76 10.69 6.22
N TYR A 42 -7.23 9.63 5.61
CA TYR A 42 -6.85 8.38 6.29
C TYR A 42 -5.46 7.93 5.82
N GLY A 43 -4.72 7.29 6.72
CA GLY A 43 -3.37 6.81 6.41
C GLY A 43 -2.38 7.95 6.09
N SER A 44 -1.35 7.63 5.32
CA SER A 44 -0.33 8.59 4.83
C SER A 44 -0.68 9.06 3.43
N PHE A 45 -0.62 10.35 3.15
CA PHE A 45 -0.91 10.86 1.80
C PHE A 45 -0.32 12.26 1.57
N LYS A 46 -0.25 12.66 0.29
CA LYS A 46 0.10 14.03 -0.12
C LYS A 46 -1.15 14.80 -0.55
N ILE A 47 -1.32 16.02 -0.06
CA ILE A 47 -2.47 16.86 -0.41
C ILE A 47 -2.08 18.34 -0.57
N GLY A 48 -2.81 19.05 -1.43
CA GLY A 48 -2.74 20.50 -1.55
C GLY A 48 -3.61 21.22 -0.52
N VAL A 49 -3.22 22.43 -0.16
CA VAL A 49 -3.95 23.23 0.83
C VAL A 49 -5.21 23.90 0.26
N ILE A 50 -6.16 24.20 1.14
CA ILE A 50 -7.18 25.23 0.96
C ILE A 50 -6.63 26.49 1.64
N VAL A 51 -6.51 27.59 0.90
CA VAL A 51 -6.14 28.88 1.50
C VAL A 51 -7.42 29.49 2.07
N GLY A 52 -7.49 29.60 3.40
CA GLY A 52 -8.66 30.11 4.11
C GLY A 52 -8.82 31.62 3.95
N ASP A 53 -7.71 32.33 4.12
CA ASP A 53 -7.61 33.78 3.97
C ASP A 53 -6.14 34.15 3.69
N ALA A 54 -5.88 35.40 3.31
CA ALA A 54 -4.54 35.95 3.18
C ALA A 54 -4.52 37.43 3.54
N ALA A 55 -3.60 37.84 4.41
CA ALA A 55 -3.44 39.23 4.80
C ALA A 55 -1.98 39.63 4.85
N VAL A 56 -1.70 40.81 4.31
CA VAL A 56 -0.39 41.47 4.42
C VAL A 56 -0.36 42.22 5.74
N ASP A 57 0.67 42.02 6.54
CA ASP A 57 0.86 42.81 7.74
C ASP A 57 1.36 44.22 7.36
N THR A 58 0.46 45.19 7.42
CA THR A 58 0.77 46.60 7.13
C THR A 58 1.65 47.27 8.21
N GLY A 59 1.88 46.59 9.33
CA GLY A 59 2.82 46.98 10.37
C GLY A 59 4.25 46.50 10.11
N SER A 60 4.45 45.56 9.19
CA SER A 60 5.78 45.02 8.88
C SER A 60 6.60 45.98 8.00
N PRO A 61 7.94 45.90 8.04
CA PRO A 61 8.79 46.72 7.17
C PRO A 61 8.41 46.51 5.71
N ASN A 62 8.19 47.61 4.97
CA ASN A 62 7.82 47.57 3.54
C ASN A 62 6.59 46.71 3.19
N ASN A 63 5.74 46.34 4.16
CA ASN A 63 4.65 45.39 3.97
C ASN A 63 5.14 44.04 3.40
N GLU A 64 6.30 43.58 3.87
CA GLU A 64 6.96 42.36 3.37
C GLU A 64 6.38 41.07 3.94
N ASP A 65 5.56 41.13 4.99
CA ASP A 65 5.03 39.94 5.66
C ASP A 65 3.63 39.62 5.17
N ILE A 66 3.40 38.36 4.78
CA ILE A 66 2.07 37.84 4.44
C ILE A 66 1.71 36.65 5.33
N TYR A 67 0.55 36.72 5.98
CA TYR A 67 0.00 35.63 6.78
C TYR A 67 -1.03 34.84 5.96
N LEU A 68 -0.91 33.52 6.04
CA LEU A 68 -1.68 32.57 5.24
C LEU A 68 -2.19 31.41 6.11
N PRO A 69 -3.40 31.52 6.70
CA PRO A 69 -4.08 30.39 7.30
C PRO A 69 -4.51 29.38 6.22
N THR A 70 -4.06 28.13 6.34
CA THR A 70 -4.33 27.08 5.36
C THR A 70 -4.94 25.82 5.98
N TYR A 71 -5.98 25.26 5.35
CA TYR A 71 -6.65 24.03 5.79
C TYR A 71 -6.35 22.85 4.86
N LEU A 72 -6.26 21.65 5.44
CA LEU A 72 -5.95 20.40 4.72
C LEU A 72 -7.17 19.49 4.67
N CYS A 73 -7.72 19.17 5.86
CA CYS A 73 -8.79 18.19 6.06
C CYS A 73 -9.50 18.39 7.41
N HIS A 74 -10.61 17.70 7.61
CA HIS A 74 -11.25 17.56 8.91
C HIS A 74 -10.37 16.74 9.86
N GLY A 75 -10.30 17.16 11.14
CA GLY A 75 -9.77 16.32 12.22
C GLY A 75 -10.70 15.14 12.55
N SER A 76 -10.19 14.18 13.32
CA SER A 76 -10.93 12.96 13.68
C SER A 76 -12.24 13.23 14.43
N ARG A 77 -13.17 12.28 14.32
CA ARG A 77 -14.53 12.33 14.88
C ARG A 77 -14.57 12.69 16.38
N ASP A 78 -13.61 12.19 17.16
CA ASP A 78 -13.57 12.33 18.62
C ASP A 78 -12.64 13.46 19.09
N ASP A 79 -12.43 14.43 18.22
CA ASP A 79 -11.73 15.67 18.53
C ASP A 79 -10.23 15.54 18.77
N LEU A 80 -9.63 14.46 18.27
CA LEU A 80 -8.20 14.17 18.48
C LEU A 80 -7.32 14.73 17.37
N GLY A 81 -7.94 15.22 16.29
CA GLY A 81 -7.24 15.71 15.12
C GLY A 81 -6.70 14.61 14.22
N ILE A 82 -5.75 14.98 13.38
CA ILE A 82 -4.94 14.10 12.52
C ILE A 82 -3.68 13.64 13.24
N GLY A 83 -3.01 12.61 12.70
CA GLY A 83 -1.76 12.08 13.26
C GLY A 83 -0.65 13.13 13.27
N SER A 84 -0.32 13.68 12.11
CA SER A 84 0.74 14.68 11.95
C SER A 84 0.70 15.36 10.59
N ILE A 85 1.36 16.51 10.51
CA ILE A 85 1.76 17.16 9.26
C ILE A 85 3.26 17.01 9.20
N ASP A 86 3.76 16.21 8.26
CA ASP A 86 5.17 15.85 8.17
C ASP A 86 5.88 16.89 7.31
N ASN A 87 6.17 16.57 6.05
CA ASN A 87 6.91 17.42 5.14
C ASN A 87 6.00 18.46 4.46
N ILE A 88 6.51 19.67 4.26
CA ILE A 88 5.81 20.78 3.59
C ILE A 88 6.58 21.17 2.33
N PHE A 89 5.90 21.25 1.19
CA PHE A 89 6.48 21.55 -0.11
C PHE A 89 5.89 22.80 -0.71
N PHE A 90 6.75 23.68 -1.21
CA PHE A 90 6.39 24.89 -1.95
C PHE A 90 6.83 24.74 -3.41
N ASN A 91 5.88 24.87 -4.35
CA ASN A 91 6.09 24.67 -5.78
C ASN A 91 6.74 23.30 -6.11
N GLY A 92 6.43 22.28 -5.31
CA GLY A 92 6.98 20.93 -5.45
C GLY A 92 8.36 20.70 -4.83
N VAL A 93 9.03 21.75 -4.32
CA VAL A 93 10.30 21.66 -3.60
C VAL A 93 10.03 21.59 -2.11
N GLU A 94 10.71 20.70 -1.39
CA GLU A 94 10.59 20.59 0.06
C GLU A 94 11.09 21.87 0.73
N ALA A 95 10.25 22.42 1.62
CA ALA A 95 10.56 23.63 2.40
C ALA A 95 10.84 23.29 3.86
N LEU A 96 10.10 22.32 4.41
CA LEU A 96 10.27 21.77 5.75
C LEU A 96 10.20 20.25 5.65
N ASP A 97 11.12 19.57 6.34
CA ASP A 97 11.04 18.12 6.51
C ASP A 97 10.10 17.73 7.67
N GLU A 98 9.95 16.43 7.89
CA GLU A 98 9.10 15.85 8.96
C GLU A 98 9.49 16.30 10.38
N ASN A 99 10.75 16.70 10.59
CA ASN A 99 11.29 17.17 11.86
C ASN A 99 11.27 18.71 11.96
N GLU A 100 10.57 19.36 11.02
CA GLU A 100 10.44 20.81 10.92
C GLU A 100 11.75 21.54 10.63
N ALA A 101 12.74 20.84 10.07
CA ALA A 101 13.99 21.45 9.65
C ALA A 101 13.81 22.15 8.30
N TYR A 102 14.29 23.39 8.23
CA TYR A 102 14.24 24.23 7.03
C TYR A 102 15.16 23.69 5.94
N GLN A 103 14.62 23.58 4.72
CA GLN A 103 15.36 23.22 3.52
C GLN A 103 15.66 24.47 2.68
N SER A 104 16.85 24.54 2.10
CA SER A 104 17.26 25.67 1.26
C SER A 104 16.28 25.86 0.08
N PRO A 105 15.84 27.10 -0.25
CA PRO A 105 16.31 28.40 0.26
C PRO A 105 15.55 28.93 1.49
N TYR A 106 14.66 28.14 2.09
CA TYR A 106 13.84 28.55 3.22
C TYR A 106 14.66 28.54 4.52
N THR A 107 14.34 29.48 5.41
CA THR A 107 15.00 29.67 6.70
C THR A 107 14.00 30.21 7.71
N ALA A 108 14.35 30.13 9.00
CA ALA A 108 13.58 30.75 10.09
C ALA A 108 13.49 32.29 10.00
N SER A 109 14.09 32.92 8.98
CA SER A 109 13.96 34.36 8.72
C SER A 109 12.97 34.69 7.59
N ASN A 110 12.63 33.71 6.74
CA ASN A 110 11.79 33.94 5.55
C ASN A 110 10.53 33.06 5.48
N LEU A 111 10.45 32.07 6.36
CA LEU A 111 9.32 31.17 6.52
C LEU A 111 9.09 30.94 8.02
N PHE A 112 7.89 31.25 8.48
CA PHE A 112 7.43 30.89 9.81
C PHE A 112 6.13 30.12 9.70
N PHE A 113 5.89 29.21 10.64
CA PHE A 113 4.72 28.36 10.61
C PHE A 113 4.25 28.00 12.02
N ASN A 114 2.98 27.63 12.15
CA ASN A 114 2.42 26.97 13.31
C ASN A 114 1.37 25.95 12.85
N LYS A 115 1.56 24.68 13.21
CA LYS A 115 0.70 23.56 12.81
C LYS A 115 -0.48 23.44 13.77
N TYR A 116 -1.64 23.09 13.24
CA TYR A 116 -2.82 22.78 14.05
C TYR A 116 -3.47 21.51 13.51
N LEU A 117 -3.67 20.53 14.39
CA LEU A 117 -4.00 19.16 13.99
C LEU A 117 -5.50 18.89 13.89
N GLY A 118 -6.37 19.89 14.13
CA GLY A 118 -7.80 19.74 13.89
C GLY A 118 -8.63 19.33 15.09
N THR A 119 -8.25 19.71 16.31
CA THR A 119 -9.15 19.61 17.47
C THR A 119 -10.18 20.75 17.45
N SER A 120 -11.32 20.61 18.10
CA SER A 120 -12.44 21.56 18.13
C SER A 120 -12.23 22.66 19.17
N THR A 121 -11.33 22.37 20.11
CA THR A 121 -10.85 23.28 21.15
C THR A 121 -9.74 24.20 20.65
N GLN A 122 -9.06 23.86 19.55
CA GLN A 122 -8.07 24.75 18.96
C GLN A 122 -8.72 26.07 18.52
N ASN A 123 -7.95 27.15 18.62
CA ASN A 123 -8.33 28.45 18.10
C ASN A 123 -7.21 29.01 17.25
N ILE A 124 -7.38 28.99 15.93
CA ILE A 124 -6.37 29.47 14.99
C ILE A 124 -6.09 30.96 15.21
N ALA A 125 -7.10 31.76 15.58
CA ALA A 125 -6.91 33.18 15.85
C ALA A 125 -6.01 33.46 17.08
N ASP A 126 -5.90 32.51 17.99
CA ASP A 126 -5.01 32.58 19.17
C ASP A 126 -3.63 31.95 18.90
N LEU A 127 -3.39 31.38 17.70
CA LEU A 127 -2.07 30.87 17.36
C LEU A 127 -1.12 32.02 17.09
N THR A 128 0.00 32.03 17.80
CA THR A 128 1.13 32.94 17.53
C THR A 128 2.03 32.35 16.46
N VAL A 129 2.40 33.16 15.47
CA VAL A 129 3.52 32.90 14.55
C VAL A 129 4.47 34.09 14.63
N ASP A 130 5.75 33.83 14.86
CA ASP A 130 6.76 34.86 15.10
C ASP A 130 6.36 35.85 16.23
N GLY A 131 5.73 35.32 17.29
CA GLY A 131 5.28 36.11 18.45
C GLY A 131 4.14 37.11 18.17
N THR A 132 3.55 37.08 16.97
CA THR A 132 2.44 37.97 16.59
C THR A 132 1.12 37.22 16.68
N ASP A 133 0.16 37.80 17.41
CA ASP A 133 -1.22 37.32 17.45
C ASP A 133 -1.95 37.71 16.15
N LEU A 134 -2.64 36.74 15.54
CA LEU A 134 -3.30 36.88 14.25
C LEU A 134 -4.36 37.98 14.19
N ASP A 135 -4.99 38.35 15.30
CA ASP A 135 -6.07 39.37 15.30
C ASP A 135 -5.60 40.74 14.88
N THR A 136 -4.31 41.01 15.10
CA THR A 136 -3.71 42.29 14.70
C THR A 136 -3.63 42.39 13.18
N VAL A 137 -3.46 41.25 12.51
CA VAL A 137 -3.35 41.14 11.05
C VAL A 137 -4.73 40.94 10.42
N PHE A 138 -5.58 40.09 11.02
CA PHE A 138 -6.94 39.80 10.57
C PHE A 138 -7.99 40.48 11.44
N ALA A 139 -8.04 41.82 11.41
CA ALA A 139 -8.93 42.64 12.25
C ALA A 139 -10.45 42.38 12.07
N LYS A 140 -10.85 41.54 11.11
CA LYS A 140 -12.24 41.14 10.86
C LYS A 140 -12.61 39.78 11.44
N TRP A 141 -11.64 38.98 11.88
CA TRP A 141 -11.89 37.68 12.47
C TRP A 141 -12.51 37.83 13.86
N ASP A 142 -13.57 37.09 14.11
CA ASP A 142 -14.14 36.92 15.45
C ASP A 142 -13.61 35.62 16.04
N LYS A 143 -12.79 35.73 17.10
CA LYS A 143 -12.19 34.58 17.82
C LYS A 143 -13.21 33.53 18.28
N THR A 144 -14.47 33.93 18.45
CA THR A 144 -15.51 33.03 18.94
C THR A 144 -16.14 32.20 17.82
N THR A 145 -16.07 32.65 16.57
CA THR A 145 -16.68 31.99 15.41
C THR A 145 -15.67 31.49 14.39
N ASP A 146 -14.56 32.21 14.19
CA ASP A 146 -13.58 32.00 13.12
C ASP A 146 -12.35 31.22 13.63
N LYS A 147 -12.59 30.34 14.58
CA LYS A 147 -11.53 29.59 15.30
C LYS A 147 -10.94 28.41 14.52
N GLY A 148 -11.57 28.00 13.42
CA GLY A 148 -11.20 26.82 12.63
C GLY A 148 -11.15 25.52 13.42
N GLY A 149 -11.99 25.38 14.46
CA GLY A 149 -12.08 24.17 15.26
C GLY A 149 -12.49 22.96 14.41
N GLY A 150 -11.80 21.83 14.60
CA GLY A 150 -12.06 20.59 13.84
C GLY A 150 -11.40 20.52 12.46
N LEU A 151 -10.55 21.51 12.10
CA LEU A 151 -9.86 21.56 10.80
C LEU A 151 -8.36 21.48 11.00
N ALA A 152 -7.69 20.54 10.35
CA ALA A 152 -6.23 20.43 10.39
C ALA A 152 -5.59 21.32 9.32
N GLY A 153 -4.41 21.87 9.61
CA GLY A 153 -3.77 22.82 8.72
C GLY A 153 -2.51 23.46 9.30
N VAL A 154 -2.01 24.45 8.56
CA VAL A 154 -0.83 25.23 8.95
C VAL A 154 -1.12 26.71 8.77
N LEU A 155 -0.74 27.49 9.75
CA LEU A 155 -0.68 28.93 9.65
C LEU A 155 0.73 29.32 9.21
N PHE A 156 0.87 29.95 8.05
CA PHE A 156 2.16 30.48 7.59
C PHE A 156 2.26 31.97 7.79
N LYS A 157 3.49 32.44 8.04
CA LYS A 157 3.94 33.80 7.73
C LYS A 157 5.10 33.67 6.75
N LEU A 158 4.95 34.25 5.56
CA LEU A 158 5.99 34.31 4.53
C LEU A 158 6.54 35.73 4.50
N VAL A 159 7.86 35.88 4.54
CA VAL A 159 8.54 37.18 4.41
C VAL A 159 8.96 37.34 2.95
N TYR A 160 8.62 38.47 2.33
CA TYR A 160 8.91 38.72 0.92
C TYR A 160 10.42 38.75 0.68
N ASP A 161 10.85 37.82 -0.16
CA ASP A 161 12.20 37.73 -0.68
C ASP A 161 12.08 37.24 -2.13
N ILE A 162 12.59 38.03 -3.08
CA ILE A 162 12.46 37.73 -4.52
C ILE A 162 13.25 36.48 -4.93
N ASP A 163 14.32 36.15 -4.19
CA ASP A 163 15.17 34.99 -4.47
C ASP A 163 14.55 33.71 -3.90
N VAL A 164 13.73 33.82 -2.84
CA VAL A 164 13.03 32.70 -2.19
C VAL A 164 11.63 32.48 -2.78
N TYR A 165 10.88 33.56 -3.01
CA TYR A 165 9.52 33.57 -3.53
C TYR A 165 9.44 34.32 -4.87
N PRO A 166 10.04 33.80 -5.95
CA PRO A 166 10.12 34.48 -7.24
C PRO A 166 8.77 34.58 -7.99
N SER A 167 7.73 33.89 -7.51
CA SER A 167 6.46 33.73 -8.21
C SER A 167 5.26 33.73 -7.25
N ASN A 168 4.73 34.91 -6.89
CA ASN A 168 3.53 35.09 -6.04
C ASN A 168 3.46 34.13 -4.82
N ILE A 169 2.28 33.90 -4.25
CA ILE A 169 2.09 32.89 -3.19
C ILE A 169 2.40 31.50 -3.77
N PRO A 170 3.27 30.69 -3.12
CA PRO A 170 3.64 29.37 -3.64
C PRO A 170 2.45 28.41 -3.67
N ILE A 171 2.53 27.39 -4.53
CA ILE A 171 1.65 26.22 -4.45
C ILE A 171 2.12 25.38 -3.26
N ILE A 172 1.26 25.21 -2.27
CA ILE A 172 1.61 24.50 -1.04
C ILE A 172 1.00 23.10 -1.06
N THR A 173 1.84 22.09 -0.88
CA THR A 173 1.42 20.70 -0.68
C THR A 173 2.11 20.12 0.54
N MET A 174 1.49 19.15 1.21
CA MET A 174 2.02 18.57 2.45
C MET A 174 1.88 17.06 2.45
N LEU A 175 2.84 16.37 3.07
CA LEU A 175 2.67 15.00 3.51
C LEU A 175 2.02 14.99 4.90
N VAL A 176 0.99 14.16 5.03
CA VAL A 176 0.09 14.17 6.19
C VAL A 176 -0.19 12.74 6.61
N LYS A 177 -0.14 12.50 7.93
CA LYS A 177 -0.76 11.35 8.57
C LYS A 177 -2.17 11.75 8.94
N GLY A 178 -3.16 11.12 8.32
CA GLY A 178 -4.59 11.44 8.43
C GLY A 178 -5.19 11.21 9.80
N ASN A 179 -6.52 11.08 9.86
CA ASN A 179 -7.26 10.95 11.11
C ASN A 179 -6.76 9.77 11.95
N LEU A 180 -6.62 10.01 13.26
CA LEU A 180 -6.58 8.92 14.22
C LEU A 180 -7.93 8.21 14.21
N VAL A 181 -7.91 6.88 14.19
CA VAL A 181 -9.14 6.06 14.13
C VAL A 181 -9.28 5.18 15.36
N GLU A 182 -10.50 5.02 15.86
CA GLU A 182 -10.78 4.16 17.00
C GLU A 182 -10.51 2.69 16.64
N ASP A 183 -9.60 2.04 17.35
CA ASP A 183 -9.47 0.59 17.33
C ASP A 183 -10.28 -0.01 18.49
N ASN A 184 -11.51 -0.39 18.18
CA ASN A 184 -12.46 -1.00 19.10
C ASN A 184 -12.00 -2.38 19.61
N ARG A 185 -11.01 -3.04 18.99
CA ARG A 185 -10.43 -4.30 19.48
C ARG A 185 -9.60 -4.09 20.75
N SER A 186 -9.10 -2.87 20.95
CA SER A 186 -8.29 -2.47 22.09
C SER A 186 -9.10 -1.82 23.23
N GLU A 187 -10.43 -1.84 23.17
CA GLU A 187 -11.25 -1.29 24.24
C GLU A 187 -11.15 -2.15 25.51
N VAL A 188 -10.77 -1.53 26.63
CA VAL A 188 -10.70 -2.18 27.93
C VAL A 188 -11.64 -1.47 28.89
N SER A 189 -12.71 -2.17 29.30
CA SER A 189 -13.78 -1.62 30.13
C SER A 189 -13.78 -2.21 31.54
N GLY A 190 -14.17 -1.40 32.52
CA GLY A 190 -14.41 -1.85 33.90
C GLY A 190 -13.15 -2.11 34.72
N ILE A 191 -12.01 -1.54 34.33
CA ILE A 191 -10.72 -1.78 34.98
C ILE A 191 -10.44 -0.80 36.13
N ASP A 192 -9.56 -1.24 37.03
CA ASP A 192 -9.01 -0.42 38.11
C ASP A 192 -7.69 0.20 37.67
N ILE A 193 -7.61 1.53 37.69
CA ILE A 193 -6.45 2.30 37.21
C ILE A 193 -6.09 3.42 38.19
N SER A 194 -4.82 3.77 38.23
CA SER A 194 -4.29 4.91 39.00
C SER A 194 -3.57 5.87 38.08
N PHE A 195 -3.58 7.16 38.45
CA PHE A 195 -3.03 8.25 37.66
C PHE A 195 -1.95 8.96 38.46
N GLN A 196 -0.74 9.07 37.89
CA GLN A 196 0.38 9.80 38.50
C GLN A 196 0.73 11.01 37.64
N ASP A 197 0.64 12.19 38.25
CA ASP A 197 1.11 13.46 37.71
C ASP A 197 2.62 13.55 38.03
N ALA A 198 3.47 13.26 37.04
CA ALA A 198 4.90 12.99 37.26
C ALA A 198 5.84 13.49 36.16
N ASP A 199 5.35 14.24 35.15
CA ASP A 199 6.15 14.87 34.08
C ASP A 199 7.32 13.98 33.56
N PRO A 200 7.07 12.91 32.77
CA PRO A 200 5.81 12.57 32.12
C PRO A 200 4.82 11.84 33.02
N ASP A 201 3.54 12.10 32.77
CA ASP A 201 2.41 11.52 33.47
C ASP A 201 2.22 10.03 33.16
N THR A 202 1.65 9.27 34.10
CA THR A 202 1.43 7.82 33.91
C THR A 202 0.05 7.34 34.32
N ILE A 203 -0.45 6.36 33.57
CA ILE A 203 -1.67 5.59 33.85
C ILE A 203 -1.26 4.16 34.16
N THR A 204 -1.52 3.70 35.37
CA THR A 204 -1.04 2.39 35.87
C THR A 204 -2.19 1.50 36.30
N ARG A 205 -2.18 0.23 35.85
CA ARG A 205 -3.13 -0.81 36.27
C ARG A 205 -2.46 -1.91 37.09
N ALA A 206 -3.26 -2.62 37.89
CA ALA A 206 -2.77 -3.66 38.80
C ALA A 206 -2.46 -5.01 38.11
N SER A 207 -3.16 -5.34 37.02
CA SER A 207 -3.03 -6.59 36.26
C SER A 207 -3.45 -6.40 34.80
N GLY A 208 -3.07 -7.35 33.92
CA GLY A 208 -3.22 -7.22 32.46
C GLY A 208 -1.95 -6.71 31.78
N SER A 209 -1.93 -6.66 30.44
CA SER A 209 -0.81 -6.18 29.61
C SER A 209 -1.27 -5.18 28.53
N PHE A 210 -0.90 -3.89 28.63
CA PHE A 210 -1.45 -2.85 27.73
C PHE A 210 -0.94 -3.10 26.31
N VAL A 211 0.24 -3.73 26.23
CA VAL A 211 0.80 -4.29 25.01
C VAL A 211 -0.12 -5.36 24.42
N ASP A 212 -0.62 -6.31 25.25
CA ASP A 212 -1.51 -7.38 24.77
C ASP A 212 -2.89 -6.85 24.36
N ASP A 213 -3.34 -5.77 25.02
CA ASP A 213 -4.57 -5.05 24.65
C ASP A 213 -4.38 -4.18 23.37
N GLY A 214 -3.16 -4.14 22.81
CA GLY A 214 -2.87 -3.48 21.54
C GLY A 214 -2.51 -1.99 21.62
N TYR A 215 -2.24 -1.43 22.81
CA TYR A 215 -1.76 -0.05 22.92
C TYR A 215 -0.32 0.09 22.43
N VAL A 216 -0.05 1.14 21.65
CA VAL A 216 1.27 1.43 21.06
C VAL A 216 1.67 2.88 21.34
N ALA A 217 2.97 3.16 21.39
CA ALA A 217 3.48 4.53 21.49
C ALA A 217 3.10 5.35 20.23
N GLY A 218 2.76 6.62 20.41
CA GLY A 218 2.25 7.51 19.35
C GLY A 218 0.73 7.50 19.20
N ASP A 219 0.04 6.46 19.70
CA ASP A 219 -1.42 6.42 19.72
C ASP A 219 -2.00 7.37 20.77
N ARG A 220 -3.31 7.60 20.70
CA ARG A 220 -4.07 8.27 21.74
C ARG A 220 -4.84 7.26 22.60
N VAL A 221 -4.87 7.48 23.91
CA VAL A 221 -5.73 6.76 24.86
C VAL A 221 -6.83 7.69 25.34
N ALA A 222 -8.08 7.33 25.08
CA ALA A 222 -9.25 8.00 25.64
C ALA A 222 -9.64 7.33 26.95
N VAL A 223 -9.69 8.11 28.03
CA VAL A 223 -10.07 7.71 29.38
C VAL A 223 -11.50 8.19 29.66
N SER A 224 -12.33 7.31 30.22
CA SER A 224 -13.69 7.68 30.65
C SER A 224 -14.10 6.97 31.93
N GLY A 225 -14.90 7.66 32.77
CA GLY A 225 -15.38 7.15 34.05
C GLY A 225 -14.49 7.53 35.25
N SER A 226 -13.40 8.25 35.03
CA SER A 226 -12.47 8.74 36.05
C SER A 226 -12.87 10.10 36.63
N GLY A 227 -13.74 10.84 35.91
CA GLY A 227 -14.15 12.19 36.27
C GLY A 227 -13.09 13.21 35.91
N ALA A 228 -12.11 13.43 36.78
CA ALA A 228 -11.12 14.50 36.61
C ALA A 228 -10.11 14.24 35.47
N ASN A 229 -9.92 12.97 35.09
CA ASN A 229 -9.01 12.54 34.03
C ASN A 229 -9.77 12.01 32.81
N ASP A 230 -11.05 12.35 32.66
CA ASP A 230 -11.79 11.99 31.46
C ASP A 230 -11.33 12.89 30.32
N GLY A 231 -10.89 12.28 29.22
CA GLY A 231 -10.21 12.98 28.13
C GLY A 231 -9.34 12.03 27.32
N SER A 232 -8.61 12.57 26.36
CA SER A 232 -7.71 11.78 25.52
C SER A 232 -6.28 12.28 25.63
N TYR A 233 -5.35 11.33 25.73
CA TYR A 233 -3.94 11.59 25.99
C TYR A 233 -3.06 10.87 24.98
N THR A 234 -1.89 11.41 24.70
CA THR A 234 -0.89 10.85 23.77
C THR A 234 0.02 9.90 24.53
N ILE A 235 0.18 8.69 24.00
CA ILE A 235 1.02 7.67 24.61
C ILE A 235 2.46 7.86 24.15
N ALA A 236 3.37 8.12 25.09
CA ALA A 236 4.81 8.18 24.81
C ALA A 236 5.46 6.79 24.82
N THR A 237 5.13 5.95 25.81
CA THR A 237 5.62 4.56 25.89
C THR A 237 4.59 3.63 26.52
N VAL A 238 4.67 2.35 26.16
CA VAL A 238 3.77 1.30 26.66
C VAL A 238 4.58 0.20 27.34
N ALA A 239 4.18 -0.14 28.55
CA ALA A 239 4.56 -1.37 29.24
C ALA A 239 3.29 -2.15 29.62
N ALA A 240 3.42 -3.41 30.04
CA ALA A 240 2.28 -4.26 30.37
C ALA A 240 1.29 -3.58 31.35
N THR A 241 1.78 -2.92 32.39
CA THR A 241 0.93 -2.32 33.41
C THR A 241 0.96 -0.80 33.45
N ILE A 242 1.74 -0.14 32.59
CA ILE A 242 1.96 1.31 32.64
C ILE A 242 1.88 1.89 31.22
N LEU A 243 1.03 2.90 31.04
CA LEU A 243 1.12 3.85 29.94
C LEU A 243 1.84 5.10 30.44
N THR A 244 2.88 5.52 29.75
CA THR A 244 3.54 6.81 29.98
C THR A 244 3.06 7.79 28.91
N LEU A 245 2.61 8.97 29.30
CA LEU A 245 2.06 9.99 28.41
C LEU A 245 3.16 10.92 27.88
N VAL A 246 2.88 11.66 26.80
CA VAL A 246 3.81 12.68 26.27
C VAL A 246 3.88 13.87 27.23
N SER A 247 5.07 14.47 27.37
CA SER A 247 5.27 15.69 28.15
C SER A 247 4.38 16.83 27.62
N GLY A 248 3.44 17.30 28.44
CA GLY A 248 2.48 18.36 28.08
C GLY A 248 1.02 17.91 28.10
N ASP A 249 0.76 16.60 28.05
CA ASP A 249 -0.53 16.06 28.46
C ASP A 249 -0.63 16.18 29.99
N ALA A 250 -1.74 16.72 30.49
CA ALA A 250 -1.93 16.99 31.92
C ALA A 250 -3.02 16.08 32.49
N LEU A 251 -2.64 15.22 33.44
CA LEU A 251 -3.60 14.50 34.29
C LEU A 251 -3.58 15.03 35.72
N THR A 252 -4.68 14.83 36.43
CA THR A 252 -4.77 15.06 37.88
C THR A 252 -4.43 13.77 38.61
N ALA A 253 -3.41 13.81 39.48
CA ALA A 253 -3.02 12.65 40.29
C ALA A 253 -4.23 12.06 41.05
N ALA A 254 -4.45 10.75 40.89
CA ALA A 254 -5.54 10.03 41.51
C ALA A 254 -5.12 8.61 41.87
N GLY A 255 -5.56 8.15 43.05
CA GLY A 255 -5.38 6.76 43.47
C GLY A 255 -6.18 5.78 42.60
N ALA A 256 -6.26 4.52 43.03
CA ALA A 256 -7.04 3.51 42.31
C ALA A 256 -8.50 3.96 42.12
N ALA A 257 -8.88 4.20 40.88
CA ALA A 257 -10.24 4.45 40.42
C ALA A 257 -10.76 3.21 39.71
N SER A 258 -12.00 2.82 40.02
CA SER A 258 -12.64 1.60 39.52
C SER A 258 -13.68 1.90 38.46
N GLY A 259 -13.92 0.94 37.57
CA GLY A 259 -14.95 1.05 36.53
C GLY A 259 -14.55 1.95 35.37
N ILE A 260 -13.25 2.15 35.17
CA ILE A 260 -12.73 3.01 34.11
C ILE A 260 -12.77 2.26 32.78
N THR A 261 -13.04 3.00 31.71
CA THR A 261 -12.97 2.50 30.33
C THR A 261 -11.87 3.25 29.58
N LEU A 262 -10.99 2.49 28.94
CA LEU A 262 -9.96 3.00 28.05
C LEU A 262 -10.26 2.57 26.60
N LYS A 263 -10.09 3.49 25.65
CA LYS A 263 -10.18 3.22 24.22
C LYS A 263 -8.89 3.67 23.52
N ARG A 264 -8.47 2.92 22.51
CA ARG A 264 -7.30 3.24 21.67
C ARG A 264 -7.74 3.97 20.41
N TRP A 265 -7.00 5.02 20.10
CA TRP A 265 -7.11 5.79 18.88
C TRP A 265 -5.79 5.66 18.13
N ALA A 266 -5.79 4.77 17.14
CA ALA A 266 -4.61 4.34 16.42
C ALA A 266 -4.09 5.45 15.51
N HIS A 267 -2.79 5.74 15.62
CA HIS A 267 -2.09 6.59 14.67
C HIS A 267 -2.00 5.88 13.31
N PRO A 268 -1.99 6.60 12.18
CA PRO A 268 -1.78 6.00 10.86
C PRO A 268 -0.58 5.04 10.75
N ASP A 269 0.52 5.31 11.47
CA ASP A 269 1.70 4.43 11.50
C ASP A 269 1.57 3.19 12.40
N ASN A 270 0.51 3.12 13.21
CA ASN A 270 0.26 2.08 14.21
C ASN A 270 -1.04 1.29 13.92
N GLY A 271 -1.38 1.14 12.63
CA GLY A 271 -2.58 0.45 12.16
C GLY A 271 -3.82 1.35 12.05
N GLY A 272 -3.68 2.67 12.21
CA GLY A 272 -4.76 3.62 11.95
C GLY A 272 -5.10 3.77 10.46
N ASP A 273 -4.26 3.23 9.58
CA ASP A 273 -4.50 3.08 8.15
C ASP A 273 -5.25 1.77 7.80
N ASN A 274 -5.73 1.01 8.79
CA ASN A 274 -6.51 -0.21 8.56
C ASN A 274 -7.86 0.11 7.87
N PRO A 275 -8.15 -0.44 6.68
CA PRO A 275 -9.37 -0.11 5.93
C PRO A 275 -10.67 -0.37 6.70
N ALA A 276 -10.75 -1.43 7.52
CA ALA A 276 -11.95 -1.73 8.31
C ALA A 276 -12.21 -0.65 9.37
N LEU A 277 -11.15 -0.18 10.04
CA LEU A 277 -11.24 0.89 11.03
C LEU A 277 -11.58 2.23 10.36
N CYS A 278 -10.98 2.55 9.21
CA CYS A 278 -11.33 3.74 8.43
C CYS A 278 -12.79 3.74 7.96
N ILE A 279 -13.31 2.60 7.47
CA ILE A 279 -14.73 2.45 7.10
C ILE A 279 -15.61 2.68 8.33
N ARG A 280 -15.26 2.07 9.46
CA ARG A 280 -16.02 2.23 10.71
C ARG A 280 -16.07 3.69 11.14
N ASP A 281 -14.93 4.39 11.17
CA ASP A 281 -14.87 5.81 11.50
C ASP A 281 -15.75 6.66 10.56
N TYR A 282 -15.65 6.43 9.24
CA TYR A 282 -16.46 7.15 8.26
C TYR A 282 -17.96 6.87 8.39
N LEU A 283 -18.37 5.64 8.72
CA LEU A 283 -19.77 5.31 8.96
C LEU A 283 -20.31 6.02 10.22
N LEU A 284 -19.51 6.09 11.28
CA LEU A 284 -19.94 6.64 12.56
C LEU A 284 -19.86 8.17 12.66
N SER A 285 -18.99 8.81 11.88
CA SER A 285 -18.76 10.25 11.96
C SER A 285 -20.01 11.05 11.56
N THR A 286 -20.46 11.93 12.46
CA THR A 286 -21.56 12.88 12.19
C THR A 286 -21.05 14.19 11.58
N THR A 287 -19.73 14.40 11.56
CA THR A 287 -19.08 15.61 11.07
C THR A 287 -18.80 15.55 9.57
N TYR A 288 -18.18 14.45 9.11
CA TYR A 288 -17.74 14.28 7.71
C TYR A 288 -18.25 12.98 7.06
N GLY A 289 -18.91 12.12 7.85
CA GLY A 289 -19.28 10.76 7.48
C GLY A 289 -20.79 10.53 7.36
N ALA A 290 -21.19 9.28 7.55
CA ALA A 290 -22.59 8.85 7.40
C ALA A 290 -23.47 9.09 8.64
N GLY A 291 -22.88 9.35 9.80
CA GLY A 291 -23.59 9.56 11.06
C GLY A 291 -24.43 8.35 11.53
N ILE A 292 -24.01 7.14 11.18
CA ILE A 292 -24.69 5.89 11.56
C ILE A 292 -24.42 5.62 13.05
N ALA A 293 -25.45 5.20 13.78
CA ALA A 293 -25.31 4.83 15.18
C ALA A 293 -24.44 3.56 15.33
N ALA A 294 -23.55 3.54 16.32
CA ALA A 294 -22.69 2.38 16.58
C ALA A 294 -23.46 1.07 16.82
N SER A 295 -24.69 1.13 17.34
CA SER A 295 -25.57 -0.03 17.50
C SER A 295 -25.99 -0.70 16.18
N LEU A 296 -25.80 -0.02 15.05
CA LEU A 296 -26.08 -0.53 13.72
C LEU A 296 -24.82 -1.09 13.05
N ILE A 297 -23.67 -1.17 13.74
CA ILE A 297 -22.44 -1.76 13.21
C ILE A 297 -22.26 -3.15 13.81
N ASP A 298 -22.04 -4.16 12.96
CA ASP A 298 -21.60 -5.47 13.43
C ASP A 298 -20.10 -5.45 13.73
N GLU A 299 -19.76 -5.05 14.97
CA GLU A 299 -18.39 -4.95 15.45
C GLU A 299 -17.61 -6.28 15.29
N THR A 300 -18.29 -7.44 15.33
CA THR A 300 -17.62 -8.74 15.14
C THR A 300 -17.08 -8.86 13.72
N SER A 301 -17.87 -8.49 12.72
CA SER A 301 -17.43 -8.53 11.32
C SER A 301 -16.32 -7.53 11.03
N PHE A 302 -16.41 -6.32 11.57
CA PHE A 302 -15.40 -5.29 11.41
C PHE A 302 -14.09 -5.71 12.07
N ASN A 303 -14.12 -6.31 13.27
CA ASN A 303 -12.93 -6.80 13.95
C ASN A 303 -12.29 -7.97 13.21
N ALA A 304 -13.09 -8.89 12.66
CA ALA A 304 -12.60 -10.00 11.86
C ALA A 304 -11.94 -9.53 10.55
N MET A 305 -12.41 -8.42 9.98
CA MET A 305 -11.77 -7.80 8.81
C MET A 305 -10.54 -7.00 9.19
N ALA A 306 -10.58 -6.23 10.27
CA ALA A 306 -9.43 -5.49 10.77
C ALA A 306 -8.25 -6.44 11.02
N ASN A 307 -8.47 -7.55 11.73
CA ASN A 307 -7.45 -8.57 11.98
C ASN A 307 -6.88 -9.16 10.68
N TYR A 308 -7.73 -9.44 9.69
CA TYR A 308 -7.28 -9.99 8.41
C TYR A 308 -6.48 -8.99 7.58
N TYR A 309 -6.85 -7.71 7.62
CA TYR A 309 -6.15 -6.64 6.91
C TYR A 309 -4.80 -6.32 7.56
N ASP A 310 -4.67 -6.49 8.88
CA ASP A 310 -3.41 -6.34 9.62
C ASP A 310 -2.45 -7.52 9.47
N GLU A 311 -2.89 -8.64 8.87
CA GLU A 311 -2.01 -9.79 8.66
C GLU A 311 -0.76 -9.38 7.87
N THR A 312 0.40 -9.79 8.37
CA THR A 312 1.67 -9.59 7.68
C THR A 312 1.79 -10.56 6.52
N VAL A 313 2.26 -10.03 5.40
CA VAL A 313 2.30 -10.72 4.11
C VAL A 313 3.62 -10.33 3.42
N SER A 314 4.37 -11.32 2.93
CA SER A 314 5.77 -11.17 2.45
C SER A 314 5.95 -10.73 1.00
N THR A 315 5.94 -9.43 0.68
CA THR A 315 6.31 -8.87 -0.64
C THR A 315 7.72 -9.18 -1.12
N PRO A 316 7.97 -9.05 -2.45
CA PRO A 316 9.32 -8.96 -3.00
C PRO A 316 10.21 -7.96 -2.27
N ASP A 317 9.60 -6.85 -1.85
CA ASP A 317 10.26 -5.75 -1.17
C ASP A 317 10.26 -5.94 0.36
N GLY A 318 9.93 -7.13 0.86
CA GLY A 318 9.92 -7.50 2.27
C GLY A 318 8.52 -7.69 2.85
N ASN A 319 8.40 -7.77 4.17
CA ASN A 319 7.08 -7.95 4.80
C ASN A 319 6.28 -6.64 4.79
N THR A 320 5.01 -6.71 4.40
CA THR A 320 4.08 -5.60 4.44
C THR A 320 2.77 -6.02 5.11
N THR A 321 1.94 -5.05 5.47
CA THR A 321 0.58 -5.28 5.94
C THR A 321 -0.32 -5.59 4.76
N ARG A 322 -1.29 -6.51 4.92
CA ARG A 322 -2.10 -7.01 3.80
C ARG A 322 -2.86 -5.94 3.05
N PHE A 323 -3.59 -5.10 3.76
CA PHE A 323 -4.31 -3.99 3.16
C PHE A 323 -4.23 -2.76 4.05
N THR A 324 -4.01 -1.61 3.42
CA THR A 324 -3.95 -0.30 4.06
C THR A 324 -4.85 0.69 3.30
N CYS A 325 -5.23 1.77 3.94
CA CYS A 325 -6.10 2.82 3.43
C CYS A 325 -5.37 4.17 3.55
N ASN A 326 -4.76 4.58 2.44
CA ASN A 326 -3.84 5.72 2.40
C ASN A 326 -4.31 6.74 1.34
N GLY A 327 -5.05 7.77 1.79
CA GLY A 327 -5.59 8.79 0.90
C GLY A 327 -6.63 9.69 1.55
N TRP A 328 -7.41 10.38 0.73
CA TRP A 328 -8.39 11.37 1.16
C TRP A 328 -9.72 11.19 0.44
N LEU A 329 -10.81 11.63 1.07
CA LEU A 329 -12.18 11.57 0.58
C LEU A 329 -12.76 12.97 0.46
N ASP A 330 -13.53 13.21 -0.61
CA ASP A 330 -14.21 14.48 -0.84
C ASP A 330 -15.57 14.48 -0.11
N THR A 331 -15.74 15.36 0.87
CA THR A 331 -17.01 15.51 1.60
C THR A 331 -18.14 16.08 0.74
N GLY A 332 -17.83 16.62 -0.45
CA GLY A 332 -18.83 16.99 -1.45
C GLY A 332 -19.42 15.82 -2.24
N ARG A 333 -18.83 14.61 -2.15
CA ARG A 333 -19.32 13.39 -2.79
C ARG A 333 -20.31 12.65 -1.91
N SER A 334 -21.10 11.76 -2.52
CA SER A 334 -22.07 10.97 -1.76
C SER A 334 -21.37 9.94 -0.85
N VAL A 335 -21.99 9.64 0.29
CA VAL A 335 -21.48 8.64 1.25
C VAL A 335 -21.15 7.30 0.58
N PRO A 336 -22.00 6.73 -0.31
CA PRO A 336 -21.66 5.47 -0.99
C PRO A 336 -20.42 5.58 -1.87
N GLU A 337 -20.21 6.70 -2.57
CA GLU A 337 -19.02 6.88 -3.42
C GLU A 337 -17.74 6.95 -2.59
N ASN A 338 -17.77 7.63 -1.44
CA ASN A 338 -16.61 7.68 -0.54
C ASN A 338 -16.34 6.32 0.11
N ILE A 339 -17.39 5.60 0.52
CA ILE A 339 -17.26 4.22 0.99
C ILE A 339 -16.68 3.31 -0.10
N ALA A 340 -17.07 3.47 -1.36
CA ALA A 340 -16.52 2.70 -2.48
C ALA A 340 -15.01 2.95 -2.65
N ASP A 341 -14.55 4.19 -2.52
CA ASP A 341 -13.13 4.54 -2.61
C ASP A 341 -12.33 3.87 -1.47
N ILE A 342 -12.86 3.78 -0.25
CA ILE A 342 -12.19 3.04 0.85
C ILE A 342 -12.22 1.52 0.59
N LEU A 343 -13.38 0.96 0.23
CA LEU A 343 -13.52 -0.48 -0.03
C LEU A 343 -12.61 -0.97 -1.17
N SER A 344 -12.26 -0.08 -2.11
CA SER A 344 -11.36 -0.40 -3.22
C SER A 344 -9.98 -0.88 -2.76
N SER A 345 -9.46 -0.40 -1.62
CA SER A 345 -8.12 -0.79 -1.14
C SER A 345 -8.06 -2.16 -0.49
N CYS A 346 -9.20 -2.75 -0.12
CA CYS A 346 -9.27 -4.01 0.62
C CYS A 346 -10.18 -5.07 -0.01
N ARG A 347 -10.71 -4.79 -1.22
CA ARG A 347 -11.73 -5.61 -1.91
C ARG A 347 -12.95 -5.90 -1.02
N GLY A 348 -13.25 -4.94 -0.15
CA GLY A 348 -14.29 -5.06 0.86
C GLY A 348 -15.69 -4.97 0.27
N ASN A 349 -16.64 -5.58 0.96
CA ASN A 349 -18.07 -5.48 0.70
C ASN A 349 -18.77 -5.09 1.99
N LEU A 350 -19.50 -3.98 1.94
CA LEU A 350 -20.31 -3.48 3.04
C LEU A 350 -21.78 -3.74 2.73
N VAL A 351 -22.44 -4.53 3.58
CA VAL A 351 -23.85 -4.91 3.39
C VAL A 351 -24.67 -4.54 4.62
N PHE A 352 -25.93 -4.17 4.40
CA PHE A 352 -26.88 -3.92 5.49
C PHE A 352 -27.86 -5.10 5.59
N GLU A 353 -27.74 -5.88 6.66
CA GLU A 353 -28.46 -7.13 6.86
C GLU A 353 -28.83 -7.28 8.34
N GLY A 354 -30.03 -7.80 8.63
CA GLY A 354 -30.46 -7.99 10.03
C GLY A 354 -30.57 -6.70 10.86
N GLY A 355 -30.58 -5.53 10.22
CA GLY A 355 -30.59 -4.22 10.88
C GLY A 355 -29.20 -3.68 11.25
N VAL A 356 -28.12 -4.34 10.82
CA VAL A 356 -26.74 -3.92 11.05
C VAL A 356 -25.92 -3.91 9.76
N TYR A 357 -24.89 -3.07 9.73
CA TYR A 357 -23.88 -3.04 8.68
C TYR A 357 -22.81 -4.08 8.98
N ARG A 358 -22.51 -4.91 7.99
CA ARG A 358 -21.53 -5.98 8.07
C ARG A 358 -20.50 -5.84 6.97
N LEU A 359 -19.23 -6.03 7.32
CA LEU A 359 -18.09 -5.93 6.40
C LEU A 359 -17.50 -7.31 6.15
N PHE A 360 -17.21 -7.63 4.89
CA PHE A 360 -16.47 -8.84 4.52
C PHE A 360 -15.68 -8.66 3.22
N THR A 361 -14.64 -9.47 3.03
CA THR A 361 -13.90 -9.57 1.76
C THR A 361 -13.92 -11.01 1.28
N THR A 362 -14.05 -11.22 -0.03
CA THR A 362 -13.94 -12.54 -0.64
C THR A 362 -12.53 -13.08 -0.47
N ARG A 363 -12.38 -14.13 0.34
CA ARG A 363 -11.11 -14.76 0.70
C ARG A 363 -11.29 -16.25 1.03
N ALA A 364 -10.20 -16.97 1.23
CA ALA A 364 -10.31 -18.33 1.74
C ALA A 364 -10.95 -18.35 3.15
N VAL A 365 -12.13 -18.97 3.29
CA VAL A 365 -12.83 -19.13 4.56
C VAL A 365 -13.40 -20.54 4.70
N THR A 366 -13.58 -20.96 5.95
CA THR A 366 -14.31 -22.20 6.25
C THR A 366 -15.77 -22.04 5.83
N ALA A 367 -16.28 -23.00 5.07
CA ALA A 367 -17.67 -23.00 4.66
C ALA A 367 -18.59 -23.18 5.88
N SER A 368 -19.74 -22.50 5.85
CA SER A 368 -20.83 -22.72 6.79
C SER A 368 -21.27 -24.18 6.74
N ALA A 369 -21.83 -24.69 7.84
CA ALA A 369 -22.43 -26.01 7.90
C ALA A 369 -23.71 -26.12 7.04
N LEU A 370 -24.21 -24.99 6.53
CA LEU A 370 -25.36 -24.94 5.62
C LEU A 370 -25.01 -25.56 4.26
N THR A 371 -25.84 -26.51 3.84
CA THR A 371 -25.72 -27.18 2.55
C THR A 371 -26.98 -26.95 1.73
N ILE A 372 -26.82 -26.81 0.42
CA ILE A 372 -27.89 -26.67 -0.55
C ILE A 372 -27.89 -27.94 -1.41
N ASN A 373 -29.03 -28.60 -1.51
CA ASN A 373 -29.19 -29.86 -2.21
C ASN A 373 -30.62 -29.98 -2.78
N VAL A 374 -30.92 -31.13 -3.38
CA VAL A 374 -32.23 -31.36 -4.04
C VAL A 374 -33.39 -31.37 -3.04
N ASP A 375 -33.16 -31.69 -1.77
CA ASP A 375 -34.21 -31.77 -0.75
C ASP A 375 -34.65 -30.39 -0.25
N ASN A 376 -33.74 -29.41 -0.23
CA ASN A 376 -34.02 -28.07 0.28
C ASN A 376 -34.11 -26.98 -0.80
N MET A 377 -33.74 -27.27 -2.05
CA MET A 377 -34.01 -26.40 -3.19
C MET A 377 -35.45 -26.57 -3.69
N LEU A 378 -36.14 -25.45 -3.89
CA LEU A 378 -37.54 -25.39 -4.28
C LEU A 378 -37.70 -24.76 -5.66
N GLY A 379 -38.54 -25.39 -6.50
CA GLY A 379 -38.92 -24.85 -7.80
C GLY A 379 -37.79 -24.81 -8.82
N GLU A 380 -37.88 -23.86 -9.75
CA GLU A 380 -36.86 -23.66 -10.78
C GLU A 380 -35.64 -22.95 -10.19
N TRP A 381 -34.47 -23.47 -10.52
CA TRP A 381 -33.18 -22.86 -10.21
C TRP A 381 -32.43 -22.65 -11.52
N GLY A 382 -31.55 -21.66 -11.55
CA GLY A 382 -30.76 -21.34 -12.72
C GLY A 382 -29.31 -21.08 -12.35
N TRP A 383 -28.41 -21.41 -13.26
CA TRP A 383 -27.01 -21.02 -13.16
C TRP A 383 -26.52 -20.48 -14.49
N THR A 384 -25.56 -19.56 -14.43
CA THR A 384 -24.93 -19.00 -15.61
C THR A 384 -23.41 -18.93 -15.43
N THR A 385 -22.68 -19.05 -16.52
CA THR A 385 -21.25 -18.75 -16.57
C THR A 385 -21.03 -17.36 -17.15
N PRO A 386 -19.89 -16.71 -16.87
CA PRO A 386 -19.62 -15.39 -17.40
C PRO A 386 -19.60 -15.42 -18.93
N GLY A 387 -20.33 -14.50 -19.55
CA GLY A 387 -20.28 -14.28 -21.00
C GLY A 387 -18.91 -13.76 -21.45
N ILE A 388 -18.65 -13.83 -22.74
CA ILE A 388 -17.38 -13.41 -23.35
C ILE A 388 -17.02 -11.95 -23.03
N ASP A 389 -18.03 -11.08 -22.96
CA ASP A 389 -17.88 -9.65 -22.64
C ASP A 389 -17.59 -9.39 -21.15
N SER A 390 -17.87 -10.36 -20.28
CA SER A 390 -17.59 -10.25 -18.83
C SER A 390 -16.21 -10.81 -18.46
N LYS A 391 -15.63 -11.68 -19.30
CA LYS A 391 -14.30 -12.27 -19.07
C LYS A 391 -13.22 -11.32 -19.54
N VAL A 392 -12.38 -10.86 -18.63
CA VAL A 392 -11.21 -10.04 -18.98
C VAL A 392 -9.93 -10.86 -18.97
N ASN A 393 -8.95 -10.39 -19.72
CA ASN A 393 -7.60 -10.96 -19.73
C ASN A 393 -6.53 -9.93 -19.38
N VAL A 394 -6.90 -8.65 -19.27
CA VAL A 394 -6.03 -7.59 -18.77
C VAL A 394 -6.81 -6.74 -17.76
N VAL A 395 -6.19 -6.42 -16.63
CA VAL A 395 -6.69 -5.47 -15.64
C VAL A 395 -5.66 -4.37 -15.45
N ASN A 396 -6.06 -3.12 -15.67
CA ASN A 396 -5.24 -1.96 -15.37
C ASN A 396 -5.72 -1.36 -14.05
N ALA A 397 -4.85 -1.32 -13.04
CA ALA A 397 -5.17 -0.71 -11.76
C ALA A 397 -4.41 0.62 -11.60
N THR A 398 -5.14 1.71 -11.45
CA THR A 398 -4.53 3.03 -11.20
C THR A 398 -4.48 3.28 -9.70
N MET A 399 -3.28 3.36 -9.15
CA MET A 399 -2.97 3.59 -7.74
C MET A 399 -2.20 4.91 -7.57
N ILE A 400 -1.94 5.30 -6.32
CA ILE A 400 -1.16 6.51 -6.00
C ILE A 400 0.23 6.08 -5.58
N ASP A 401 1.28 6.57 -6.22
CA ASP A 401 2.63 6.04 -5.98
C ASP A 401 3.53 7.05 -5.25
N PRO A 402 3.87 6.80 -3.97
CA PRO A 402 4.80 7.64 -3.21
C PRO A 402 6.17 7.80 -3.89
N SER A 403 6.70 6.75 -4.53
CA SER A 403 7.99 6.78 -5.23
C SER A 403 7.98 7.71 -6.45
N ARG A 404 6.79 7.96 -7.00
CA ARG A 404 6.54 8.91 -8.10
C ARG A 404 5.95 10.22 -7.59
N SER A 405 6.33 10.66 -6.38
CA SER A 405 5.84 11.91 -5.78
C SER A 405 4.31 11.98 -5.66
N TYR A 406 3.69 10.85 -5.28
CA TYR A 406 2.24 10.71 -5.10
C TYR A 406 1.43 11.02 -6.37
N GLN A 407 2.03 10.81 -7.54
CA GLN A 407 1.32 10.87 -8.82
C GLN A 407 0.57 9.57 -9.09
N PRO A 408 -0.52 9.61 -9.90
CA PRO A 408 -1.22 8.40 -10.28
C PRO A 408 -0.31 7.51 -11.14
N HIS A 409 -0.26 6.23 -10.80
CA HIS A 409 0.49 5.20 -11.49
C HIS A 409 -0.45 4.07 -11.88
N THR A 410 -0.49 3.75 -13.17
CA THR A 410 -1.29 2.62 -13.67
C THR A 410 -0.39 1.40 -13.82
N ILE A 411 -0.71 0.37 -13.05
CA ILE A 411 -0.12 -0.95 -13.17
C ILE A 411 -1.01 -1.82 -14.06
N THR A 412 -0.42 -2.73 -14.82
CA THR A 412 -1.16 -3.64 -15.69
C THR A 412 -0.91 -5.08 -15.25
N TRP A 413 -1.99 -5.87 -15.16
CA TRP A 413 -1.94 -7.29 -14.87
C TRP A 413 -2.62 -8.11 -15.98
N PRO A 414 -2.03 -9.21 -16.47
CA PRO A 414 -0.68 -9.71 -16.17
C PRO A 414 0.43 -8.73 -16.56
N ASP A 415 1.40 -8.54 -15.67
CA ASP A 415 2.62 -7.81 -15.99
C ASP A 415 3.66 -8.75 -16.63
N GLY A 416 4.26 -8.33 -17.74
CA GLY A 416 5.25 -9.08 -18.51
C GLY A 416 4.76 -10.42 -19.13
N GLY A 417 5.56 -10.95 -20.07
CA GLY A 417 5.35 -12.31 -20.62
C GLY A 417 4.15 -12.49 -21.56
N THR A 418 3.88 -13.76 -21.92
CA THR A 418 2.74 -14.11 -22.79
C THR A 418 1.47 -14.24 -21.96
N ASN A 419 0.46 -13.43 -22.28
CA ASN A 419 -0.85 -13.52 -21.64
C ASN A 419 -1.63 -14.75 -22.13
N TYR A 420 -1.67 -15.80 -21.30
CA TYR A 420 -2.39 -17.04 -21.62
C TYR A 420 -3.88 -16.81 -21.85
N PHE A 421 -4.52 -15.97 -21.04
CA PHE A 421 -5.95 -15.71 -21.20
C PHE A 421 -6.26 -14.98 -22.50
N GLN A 422 -5.37 -14.11 -22.95
CA GLN A 422 -5.45 -13.50 -24.26
C GLN A 422 -5.29 -14.53 -25.38
N SER A 423 -4.38 -15.50 -25.26
CA SER A 423 -4.20 -16.55 -26.27
C SER A 423 -5.42 -17.49 -26.35
N GLN A 424 -6.02 -17.84 -25.21
CA GLN A 424 -7.31 -18.55 -25.14
C GLN A 424 -8.45 -17.74 -25.76
N ASP A 425 -8.41 -16.40 -25.63
CA ASP A 425 -9.36 -15.48 -26.24
C ASP A 425 -8.99 -15.13 -27.70
N SER A 426 -8.31 -16.03 -28.42
CA SER A 426 -7.93 -15.86 -29.84
C SER A 426 -7.08 -14.61 -30.12
N GLY A 427 -6.31 -14.15 -29.14
CA GLY A 427 -5.45 -12.98 -29.24
C GLY A 427 -6.13 -11.64 -28.93
N PHE A 428 -7.44 -11.62 -28.68
CA PHE A 428 -8.16 -10.38 -28.40
C PHE A 428 -7.89 -9.87 -26.98
N VAL A 429 -7.46 -8.62 -26.86
CA VAL A 429 -7.33 -7.93 -25.58
C VAL A 429 -8.72 -7.58 -25.05
N ARG A 430 -8.99 -7.95 -23.80
CA ARG A 430 -10.18 -7.56 -23.05
C ARG A 430 -9.73 -6.97 -21.73
N GLU A 431 -9.77 -5.65 -21.69
CA GLU A 431 -9.28 -4.86 -20.58
C GLU A 431 -10.39 -4.43 -19.63
N ARG A 432 -10.04 -4.33 -18.34
CA ARG A 432 -10.83 -3.66 -17.31
C ARG A 432 -9.93 -2.67 -16.58
N ASN A 433 -10.43 -1.47 -16.40
CA ASN A 433 -9.73 -0.43 -15.63
C ASN A 433 -10.37 -0.35 -14.24
N ILE A 434 -9.55 -0.37 -13.20
CA ILE A 434 -9.95 -0.18 -11.80
C ILE A 434 -9.17 0.99 -11.21
N ASP A 435 -9.86 1.83 -10.45
CA ASP A 435 -9.24 2.94 -9.71
C ASP A 435 -9.06 2.50 -8.25
N LEU A 436 -7.85 2.68 -7.71
CA LEU A 436 -7.46 2.35 -6.34
C LEU A 436 -6.93 3.61 -5.64
N PRO A 437 -7.79 4.62 -5.37
CA PRO A 437 -7.39 5.92 -4.84
C PRO A 437 -6.74 5.87 -3.44
N MET A 438 -6.98 4.79 -2.69
CA MET A 438 -6.51 4.58 -1.32
C MET A 438 -5.33 3.59 -1.23
N THR A 439 -4.84 3.08 -2.37
CA THR A 439 -3.75 2.10 -2.41
C THR A 439 -2.45 2.79 -2.83
N GLN A 440 -1.39 2.55 -2.05
CA GLN A 440 -0.05 3.13 -2.30
C GLN A 440 1.06 2.11 -2.53
N ASN A 441 0.78 0.82 -2.38
CA ASN A 441 1.75 -0.25 -2.62
C ASN A 441 1.46 -0.94 -3.97
N ILE A 442 2.51 -1.08 -4.79
CA ILE A 442 2.43 -1.66 -6.15
C ILE A 442 2.02 -3.13 -6.10
N PHE A 443 2.59 -3.93 -5.21
CA PHE A 443 2.27 -5.35 -5.10
C PHE A 443 0.85 -5.58 -4.61
N VAL A 444 0.35 -4.74 -3.69
CA VAL A 444 -1.05 -4.78 -3.26
C VAL A 444 -1.98 -4.45 -4.44
N ALA A 445 -1.66 -3.44 -5.24
CA ALA A 445 -2.43 -3.13 -6.44
C ALA A 445 -2.41 -4.29 -7.46
N GLN A 446 -1.25 -4.93 -7.68
CA GLN A 446 -1.12 -6.09 -8.56
C GLN A 446 -1.92 -7.29 -8.04
N GLN A 447 -1.90 -7.54 -6.73
CA GLN A 447 -2.70 -8.58 -6.10
C GLN A 447 -4.20 -8.37 -6.31
N ILE A 448 -4.67 -7.13 -6.12
CA ILE A 448 -6.07 -6.78 -6.36
C ILE A 448 -6.44 -7.01 -7.83
N ALA A 449 -5.61 -6.53 -8.76
CA ALA A 449 -5.81 -6.71 -10.19
C ALA A 449 -5.80 -8.19 -10.63
N ALA A 450 -4.89 -8.98 -10.07
CA ALA A 450 -4.78 -10.41 -10.33
C ALA A 450 -6.00 -11.19 -9.88
N THR A 451 -6.50 -10.86 -8.68
CA THR A 451 -7.67 -11.54 -8.12
C THR A 451 -8.94 -11.15 -8.88
N GLU A 452 -9.13 -9.86 -9.19
CA GLU A 452 -10.24 -9.38 -10.02
C GLU A 452 -10.26 -10.09 -11.38
N LEU A 453 -9.10 -10.22 -12.05
CA LEU A 453 -9.00 -10.93 -13.32
C LEU A 453 -9.48 -12.37 -13.17
N LYS A 454 -8.97 -13.10 -12.17
CA LYS A 454 -9.36 -14.50 -11.90
C LYS A 454 -10.87 -14.61 -11.67
N GLU A 455 -11.46 -13.71 -10.90
CA GLU A 455 -12.90 -13.68 -10.62
C GLU A 455 -13.73 -13.38 -11.87
N THR A 456 -13.28 -12.53 -12.80
CA THR A 456 -14.05 -12.32 -14.05
C THR A 456 -14.13 -13.58 -14.92
N ARG A 457 -13.15 -14.49 -14.80
CA ARG A 457 -13.08 -15.73 -15.58
C ARG A 457 -13.73 -16.91 -14.87
N ARG A 458 -13.66 -16.93 -13.53
CA ARG A 458 -14.27 -17.91 -12.62
C ARG A 458 -15.51 -17.29 -12.00
N GLY A 459 -16.69 -17.55 -12.56
CA GLY A 459 -17.88 -16.80 -12.17
C GLY A 459 -19.19 -17.49 -12.45
N ILE A 460 -19.27 -18.77 -12.08
CA ILE A 460 -20.56 -19.43 -12.02
C ILE A 460 -21.43 -18.66 -11.02
N THR A 461 -22.55 -18.14 -11.51
CA THR A 461 -23.59 -17.59 -10.65
C THR A 461 -24.74 -18.57 -10.57
N VAL A 462 -25.31 -18.71 -9.38
CA VAL A 462 -26.48 -19.57 -9.16
C VAL A 462 -27.59 -18.73 -8.54
N ALA A 463 -28.80 -18.85 -9.08
CA ALA A 463 -30.00 -18.31 -8.50
C ALA A 463 -30.94 -19.46 -8.14
N CYS A 464 -31.31 -19.57 -6.87
CA CYS A 464 -32.19 -20.62 -6.40
C CYS A 464 -33.15 -20.09 -5.33
N ILE A 465 -34.24 -20.85 -5.12
CA ILE A 465 -35.13 -20.67 -3.98
C ILE A 465 -34.93 -21.89 -3.09
N CYS A 466 -34.80 -21.68 -1.79
CA CYS A 466 -34.58 -22.72 -0.80
C CYS A 466 -35.63 -22.64 0.32
N THR A 467 -35.71 -23.70 1.12
CA THR A 467 -36.53 -23.76 2.33
C THR A 467 -36.05 -22.74 3.39
N GLU A 468 -36.87 -22.54 4.43
CA GLU A 468 -36.63 -21.56 5.51
C GLU A 468 -35.33 -21.80 6.30
N GLU A 469 -34.75 -23.01 6.27
CA GLU A 469 -33.49 -23.30 6.96
C GLU A 469 -32.32 -22.46 6.42
N LEU A 470 -32.35 -22.09 5.13
CA LEU A 470 -31.37 -21.20 4.51
C LEU A 470 -31.53 -19.73 4.93
N LEU A 471 -32.54 -19.39 5.75
CA LEU A 471 -32.64 -18.06 6.36
C LEU A 471 -31.51 -17.81 7.37
N GLN A 472 -30.85 -18.87 7.84
CA GLN A 472 -29.69 -18.78 8.72
C GLN A 472 -28.40 -18.36 7.98
N ALA A 473 -28.38 -18.44 6.64
CA ALA A 473 -27.25 -17.94 5.87
C ALA A 473 -27.18 -16.42 5.98
N GLN A 474 -25.99 -15.88 5.83
CA GLN A 474 -25.74 -14.45 5.74
C GLN A 474 -25.06 -14.13 4.42
N ILE A 475 -25.22 -12.91 3.92
CA ILE A 475 -24.48 -12.48 2.71
C ILE A 475 -22.96 -12.58 3.00
N GLY A 476 -22.11 -12.98 2.08
CA GLY A 476 -20.69 -13.24 2.37
C GLY A 476 -20.41 -14.52 3.18
N ASP A 477 -21.40 -15.36 3.50
CA ASP A 477 -21.13 -16.75 3.91
C ASP A 477 -20.72 -17.60 2.71
N VAL A 478 -20.03 -18.70 2.99
CA VAL A 478 -19.75 -19.74 1.99
C VAL A 478 -20.59 -20.96 2.30
N VAL A 479 -21.40 -21.40 1.33
CA VAL A 479 -22.28 -22.56 1.42
C VAL A 479 -21.88 -23.62 0.39
N SER A 480 -22.11 -24.89 0.70
CA SER A 480 -21.88 -25.99 -0.24
C SER A 480 -23.15 -26.33 -1.01
N LEU A 481 -23.05 -26.50 -2.32
CA LEU A 481 -24.12 -26.89 -3.23
C LEU A 481 -23.83 -28.25 -3.86
N THR A 482 -24.82 -29.16 -3.78
CA THR A 482 -24.77 -30.49 -4.40
C THR A 482 -25.92 -30.68 -5.39
N ARG A 483 -25.60 -30.95 -6.65
CA ARG A 483 -26.55 -31.13 -7.77
C ARG A 483 -25.99 -32.10 -8.81
N ASP A 484 -26.78 -33.10 -9.20
CA ASP A 484 -26.39 -34.08 -10.23
C ASP A 484 -26.25 -33.47 -11.64
N ASP A 485 -26.98 -32.39 -11.92
CA ASP A 485 -26.84 -31.58 -13.14
C ASP A 485 -26.52 -30.14 -12.70
N PRO A 486 -25.28 -29.64 -12.86
CA PRO A 486 -24.19 -30.10 -13.73
C PRO A 486 -23.07 -30.93 -13.03
N ASP A 487 -23.43 -31.90 -12.18
CA ASP A 487 -22.50 -32.77 -11.44
C ASP A 487 -21.61 -32.04 -10.41
N TRP A 488 -22.22 -31.16 -9.62
CA TRP A 488 -21.56 -30.52 -8.47
C TRP A 488 -21.75 -31.37 -7.22
N VAL A 489 -20.65 -31.73 -6.58
CA VAL A 489 -20.64 -32.43 -5.28
C VAL A 489 -20.00 -31.51 -4.24
N ALA A 490 -20.80 -31.03 -3.29
CA ALA A 490 -20.39 -30.11 -2.23
C ALA A 490 -19.60 -28.88 -2.73
N LYS A 491 -19.83 -28.45 -3.97
CA LYS A 491 -19.12 -27.32 -4.58
C LYS A 491 -19.45 -26.05 -3.79
N LYS A 492 -18.44 -25.29 -3.42
CA LYS A 492 -18.60 -24.11 -2.56
C LYS A 492 -19.02 -22.88 -3.38
N PHE A 493 -19.87 -22.06 -2.78
CA PHE A 493 -20.30 -20.78 -3.33
C PHE A 493 -20.43 -19.74 -2.21
N TRP A 494 -20.06 -18.50 -2.50
CA TRP A 494 -20.41 -17.32 -1.72
C TRP A 494 -21.89 -17.02 -1.84
N VAL A 495 -22.54 -16.67 -0.74
CA VAL A 495 -23.88 -16.07 -0.74
C VAL A 495 -23.72 -14.58 -1.04
N ILE A 496 -24.05 -14.10 -2.23
CA ILE A 496 -23.88 -12.68 -2.60
C ILE A 496 -25.17 -11.87 -2.52
N GLY A 497 -26.30 -12.54 -2.32
CA GLY A 497 -27.58 -11.89 -2.14
C GLY A 497 -28.62 -12.84 -1.57
N MET A 498 -29.52 -12.28 -0.76
CA MET A 498 -30.60 -13.01 -0.11
C MET A 498 -31.90 -12.21 -0.19
N GLY A 499 -33.03 -12.90 -0.21
CA GLY A 499 -34.34 -12.27 -0.15
C GLY A 499 -35.40 -13.23 0.37
N LEU A 500 -36.33 -12.71 1.19
CA LEU A 500 -37.45 -13.48 1.71
C LEU A 500 -38.67 -13.31 0.79
N LEU A 501 -39.27 -14.42 0.38
CA LEU A 501 -40.51 -14.43 -0.39
C LEU A 501 -41.72 -14.40 0.55
N LEU A 502 -42.89 -13.98 0.03
CA LEU A 502 -44.14 -13.88 0.82
C LEU A 502 -44.61 -15.22 1.41
N ASN A 503 -44.12 -16.33 0.87
CA ASN A 503 -44.39 -17.68 1.35
C ASN A 503 -43.31 -18.23 2.30
N SER A 504 -42.48 -17.34 2.86
CA SER A 504 -41.38 -17.66 3.79
C SER A 504 -40.23 -18.49 3.19
N TRP A 505 -40.17 -18.65 1.87
CA TRP A 505 -39.03 -19.26 1.21
C TRP A 505 -37.91 -18.24 0.97
N VAL A 506 -36.68 -18.74 0.88
CA VAL A 506 -35.48 -17.91 0.80
C VAL A 506 -34.94 -17.94 -0.62
N ARG A 507 -34.88 -16.79 -1.28
CA ARG A 507 -34.18 -16.63 -2.56
C ARG A 507 -32.71 -16.35 -2.28
N LEU A 508 -31.83 -17.11 -2.92
CA LEU A 508 -30.38 -16.94 -2.83
C LEU A 508 -29.82 -16.58 -4.21
N ALA A 509 -28.86 -15.66 -4.20
CA ALA A 509 -27.92 -15.44 -5.28
C ALA A 509 -26.54 -15.89 -4.80
N LEU A 510 -25.93 -16.84 -5.50
CA LEU A 510 -24.66 -17.43 -5.15
C LEU A 510 -23.60 -17.11 -6.21
N TYR A 511 -22.36 -16.99 -5.77
CA TYR A 511 -21.20 -16.76 -6.62
C TYR A 511 -20.13 -17.82 -6.37
N GLU A 512 -19.47 -18.29 -7.42
CA GLU A 512 -18.45 -19.33 -7.32
C GLU A 512 -17.37 -18.98 -6.28
N TYR A 513 -17.14 -19.88 -5.33
CA TYR A 513 -16.07 -19.73 -4.35
C TYR A 513 -14.75 -20.23 -4.94
N GLU A 514 -13.68 -19.45 -4.79
CA GLU A 514 -12.34 -19.88 -5.16
C GLU A 514 -11.84 -20.95 -4.17
N THR A 515 -11.77 -22.19 -4.62
CA THR A 515 -11.00 -23.21 -3.90
C THR A 515 -9.51 -22.97 -4.16
N ALA A 516 -8.71 -22.92 -3.08
CA ALA A 516 -7.28 -23.22 -3.17
C ALA A 516 -7.08 -24.53 -3.97
N VAL A 517 -5.96 -24.68 -4.68
CA VAL A 517 -5.67 -25.92 -5.40
C VAL A 517 -5.48 -27.03 -4.37
N SER A 518 -6.56 -27.75 -4.09
CA SER A 518 -6.66 -28.84 -3.12
C SER A 518 -7.54 -29.93 -3.73
N GLY A 519 -7.17 -31.19 -3.48
CA GLY A 519 -7.87 -32.36 -4.05
C GLY A 519 -7.29 -32.91 -5.36
N ILE A 520 -6.08 -32.49 -5.74
CA ILE A 520 -5.29 -33.08 -6.83
C ILE A 520 -4.12 -33.87 -6.23
N ASN A 521 -3.75 -34.99 -6.83
CA ASN A 521 -2.54 -35.69 -6.44
C ASN A 521 -1.31 -34.90 -6.89
N PHE A 522 -0.43 -34.59 -5.96
CA PHE A 522 0.87 -33.98 -6.24
C PHE A 522 2.00 -34.99 -6.09
N THR A 523 3.00 -34.86 -6.95
CA THR A 523 4.26 -35.58 -6.85
C THR A 523 5.38 -34.57 -6.62
N PHE A 524 6.04 -34.68 -5.49
CA PHE A 524 7.23 -33.95 -5.08
C PHE A 524 8.44 -34.80 -5.46
N ALA A 525 9.29 -34.30 -6.34
CA ALA A 525 10.51 -34.99 -6.73
C ALA A 525 11.73 -34.19 -6.25
N ASP A 526 12.46 -34.80 -5.33
CA ASP A 526 13.80 -34.39 -4.87
C ASP A 526 14.79 -34.68 -6.00
N ALA A 527 15.10 -33.64 -6.76
CA ALA A 527 15.93 -33.68 -7.97
C ALA A 527 16.74 -32.38 -8.05
N ASP A 528 17.84 -32.34 -8.79
CA ASP A 528 18.57 -31.08 -9.00
C ASP A 528 18.23 -30.51 -10.39
N PRO A 529 17.25 -29.58 -10.54
CA PRO A 529 16.43 -28.90 -9.52
C PRO A 529 15.11 -29.59 -9.12
N ASP A 530 14.60 -29.26 -7.93
CA ASP A 530 13.43 -29.89 -7.30
C ASP A 530 12.15 -29.58 -8.08
N THR A 531 11.18 -30.50 -8.08
CA THR A 531 9.92 -30.27 -8.80
C THR A 531 8.67 -30.68 -8.04
N ILE A 532 7.59 -29.91 -8.24
CA ILE A 532 6.23 -30.22 -7.79
C ILE A 532 5.35 -30.38 -9.02
N VAL A 533 4.87 -31.61 -9.24
CA VAL A 533 4.04 -31.98 -10.39
C VAL A 533 2.61 -32.21 -9.95
N ARG A 534 1.65 -31.62 -10.66
CA ARG A 534 0.20 -31.88 -10.49
C ARG A 534 -0.28 -32.97 -11.44
N ALA A 535 -1.26 -33.77 -11.02
CA ALA A 535 -1.84 -34.82 -11.88
C ALA A 535 -2.78 -34.29 -13.00
N SER A 536 -3.37 -33.10 -12.84
CA SER A 536 -4.29 -32.49 -13.83
C SER A 536 -4.49 -30.98 -13.58
N GLY A 537 -4.89 -30.22 -14.61
CA GLY A 537 -5.01 -28.75 -14.58
C GLY A 537 -3.79 -28.01 -15.16
N SER A 538 -3.67 -26.69 -14.98
CA SER A 538 -2.46 -25.92 -15.32
C SER A 538 -2.01 -24.93 -14.22
N TRP A 539 -0.73 -24.96 -13.78
CA TRP A 539 -0.17 -24.02 -12.79
C TRP A 539 -0.19 -22.59 -13.30
N ILE A 540 0.09 -22.42 -14.59
CA ILE A 540 -0.02 -21.15 -15.29
C ILE A 540 -1.46 -20.63 -15.23
N ASP A 541 -2.45 -21.51 -15.39
CA ASP A 541 -3.88 -21.14 -15.40
C ASP A 541 -4.39 -20.81 -13.98
N ASP A 542 -3.74 -21.35 -12.96
CA ASP A 542 -3.96 -21.02 -11.55
C ASP A 542 -3.18 -19.77 -11.10
N GLY A 543 -2.39 -19.18 -12.01
CA GLY A 543 -1.71 -17.91 -11.84
C GLY A 543 -0.32 -18.00 -11.21
N PHE A 544 0.27 -19.19 -11.16
CA PHE A 544 1.64 -19.40 -10.71
C PHE A 544 2.62 -18.98 -11.82
N ARG A 545 3.73 -18.35 -11.43
CA ARG A 545 4.79 -17.84 -12.29
C ARG A 545 6.16 -18.35 -11.84
N SER A 546 7.16 -18.19 -12.70
CA SER A 546 8.56 -18.22 -12.26
C SER A 546 8.77 -17.12 -11.22
N PHE A 547 9.53 -17.44 -10.19
CA PHE A 547 9.85 -16.63 -9.02
C PHE A 547 8.69 -16.33 -8.07
N ASP A 548 7.55 -17.01 -8.24
CA ASP A 548 6.53 -17.01 -7.20
C ASP A 548 7.04 -17.77 -5.98
N VAL A 549 6.82 -17.20 -4.81
CA VAL A 549 6.87 -17.96 -3.57
C VAL A 549 5.55 -18.71 -3.45
N ILE A 550 5.62 -20.00 -3.14
CA ILE A 550 4.46 -20.86 -2.93
C ILE A 550 4.48 -21.39 -1.50
N GLU A 551 3.31 -21.61 -0.94
CA GLU A 551 3.14 -22.35 0.31
C GLU A 551 2.56 -23.72 -0.03
N VAL A 552 3.21 -24.76 0.49
CA VAL A 552 2.72 -26.14 0.51
C VAL A 552 2.25 -26.43 1.93
N ALA A 553 1.04 -26.94 2.06
CA ALA A 553 0.45 -27.33 3.34
C ALA A 553 -0.28 -28.67 3.20
N ASP A 554 -0.49 -29.33 4.34
CA ASP A 554 -1.18 -30.63 4.45
C ASP A 554 -0.43 -31.79 3.76
N SER A 555 0.89 -31.67 3.60
CA SER A 555 1.82 -32.69 3.13
C SER A 555 2.40 -33.51 4.28
N VAL A 556 2.92 -34.71 3.99
CA VAL A 556 3.59 -35.56 5.00
C VAL A 556 4.98 -35.02 5.36
N SER A 557 5.71 -34.46 4.39
CA SER A 557 7.13 -34.12 4.54
C SER A 557 7.53 -32.74 4.03
N ASN A 558 6.64 -32.02 3.34
CA ASN A 558 6.94 -30.83 2.55
C ASN A 558 6.07 -29.63 2.91
N ASP A 559 5.56 -29.56 4.15
CA ASP A 559 4.89 -28.35 4.63
C ASP A 559 5.91 -27.21 4.78
N GLY A 560 5.69 -26.11 4.06
CA GLY A 560 6.65 -25.00 4.03
C GLY A 560 6.48 -24.08 2.83
N THR A 561 7.39 -23.12 2.71
CA THR A 561 7.43 -22.15 1.60
C THR A 561 8.57 -22.47 0.63
N TYR A 562 8.32 -22.35 -0.66
CA TYR A 562 9.27 -22.64 -1.73
C TYR A 562 9.24 -21.54 -2.78
N THR A 563 10.33 -21.35 -3.52
CA THR A 563 10.42 -20.40 -4.62
C THR A 563 10.46 -21.15 -5.94
N VAL A 564 9.53 -20.82 -6.83
CA VAL A 564 9.45 -21.41 -8.17
C VAL A 564 10.56 -20.82 -9.04
N GLU A 565 11.39 -21.62 -9.68
CA GLU A 565 12.34 -21.19 -10.71
C GLU A 565 11.65 -21.11 -12.09
N THR A 566 10.90 -22.15 -12.47
CA THR A 566 10.16 -22.18 -13.74
C THR A 566 8.79 -22.84 -13.57
N VAL A 567 7.82 -22.40 -14.36
CA VAL A 567 6.47 -22.95 -14.36
C VAL A 567 6.11 -23.49 -15.74
N SER A 568 5.48 -24.67 -15.76
CA SER A 568 4.76 -25.22 -16.90
C SER A 568 3.33 -25.53 -16.48
N ALA A 569 2.48 -26.00 -17.40
CA ALA A 569 1.12 -26.40 -17.05
C ALA A 569 1.11 -27.43 -15.89
N LEU A 570 1.96 -28.45 -15.92
CA LEU A 570 1.89 -29.52 -14.93
C LEU A 570 2.99 -29.49 -13.86
N THR A 571 4.06 -28.73 -14.08
CA THR A 571 5.25 -28.76 -13.23
C THR A 571 5.65 -27.37 -12.76
N LEU A 572 5.87 -27.23 -11.45
CA LEU A 572 6.69 -26.19 -10.86
C LEU A 572 8.09 -26.76 -10.65
N THR A 573 9.10 -26.07 -11.17
CA THR A 573 10.51 -26.33 -10.85
C THR A 573 10.92 -25.32 -9.79
N LEU A 574 11.58 -25.73 -8.71
CA LEU A 574 11.99 -24.87 -7.61
C LEU A 574 13.44 -24.40 -7.78
N ILE A 575 13.83 -23.33 -7.10
CA ILE A 575 15.23 -22.88 -7.11
C ILE A 575 16.13 -23.88 -6.40
N ALA A 576 17.39 -24.00 -6.84
CA ALA A 576 18.34 -24.98 -6.31
C ALA A 576 18.72 -24.81 -4.83
N SER A 577 18.32 -23.72 -4.17
CA SER A 577 18.53 -23.50 -2.73
C SER A 577 17.38 -24.02 -1.85
N ASP A 578 16.22 -24.30 -2.44
CA ASP A 578 15.15 -24.95 -1.70
C ASP A 578 15.49 -26.42 -1.45
N THR A 579 14.91 -27.01 -0.41
CA THR A 579 15.07 -28.43 -0.12
C THR A 579 13.69 -29.04 0.04
N LEU A 580 13.35 -29.95 -0.86
CA LEU A 580 12.11 -30.72 -0.85
C LEU A 580 12.42 -32.21 -0.69
N ALA A 581 11.58 -32.92 0.05
CA ALA A 581 11.67 -34.37 0.19
C ALA A 581 10.78 -35.05 -0.86
N ALA A 582 11.28 -36.11 -1.49
CA ALA A 582 10.50 -36.89 -2.44
C ALA A 582 9.21 -37.45 -1.77
N GLU A 583 8.05 -37.11 -2.32
CA GLU A 583 6.74 -37.49 -1.81
C GLU A 583 5.73 -37.68 -2.95
N GLY A 584 4.84 -38.66 -2.81
CA GLY A 584 3.68 -38.82 -3.68
C GLY A 584 3.83 -39.82 -4.83
N PRO A 585 2.80 -39.95 -5.68
CA PRO A 585 1.60 -39.09 -5.76
C PRO A 585 0.70 -39.16 -4.52
N SER A 586 0.45 -38.02 -3.88
CA SER A 586 -0.35 -37.87 -2.65
C SER A 586 -1.44 -36.80 -2.85
N GLY A 587 -2.67 -37.09 -2.40
CA GLY A 587 -3.79 -36.14 -2.44
C GLY A 587 -4.06 -35.52 -1.06
N GLY A 588 -4.94 -34.52 -1.01
CA GLY A 588 -5.27 -33.79 0.22
C GLY A 588 -4.33 -32.64 0.58
N ILE A 589 -3.29 -32.44 -0.22
CA ILE A 589 -2.30 -31.38 -0.10
C ILE A 589 -2.86 -30.08 -0.69
N THR A 590 -2.50 -28.96 -0.09
CA THR A 590 -2.84 -27.61 -0.53
C THR A 590 -1.59 -26.91 -1.05
N VAL A 591 -1.61 -26.42 -2.30
CA VAL A 591 -0.54 -25.55 -2.85
C VAL A 591 -1.15 -24.21 -3.25
N ARG A 592 -0.59 -23.12 -2.76
CA ARG A 592 -1.05 -21.76 -3.04
C ARG A 592 0.12 -20.84 -3.32
N THR A 593 -0.06 -19.90 -4.25
CA THR A 593 0.88 -18.78 -4.41
C THR A 593 0.85 -17.97 -3.12
N SER A 594 2.00 -17.79 -2.47
CA SER A 594 2.24 -16.60 -1.67
C SER A 594 2.28 -15.44 -2.66
N ILE A 595 1.48 -14.40 -2.47
CA ILE A 595 1.10 -13.45 -3.55
C ILE A 595 2.20 -12.40 -3.80
N TYR A 596 3.44 -12.86 -3.81
CA TYR A 596 4.61 -12.02 -3.83
C TYR A 596 5.59 -12.56 -4.83
N ALA A 597 5.30 -12.20 -6.08
CA ALA A 597 6.18 -12.39 -7.20
C ALA A 597 7.39 -11.50 -6.98
N HIS A 598 8.54 -12.05 -6.57
CA HIS A 598 9.78 -11.26 -6.44
C HIS A 598 9.95 -10.44 -7.72
N ASP A 599 9.70 -9.12 -7.70
CA ASP A 599 10.09 -8.29 -8.83
C ASP A 599 11.59 -8.45 -8.90
N SER A 600 12.06 -9.00 -10.01
CA SER A 600 13.45 -8.84 -10.38
C SER A 600 13.58 -7.45 -11.01
N GLN A 601 13.20 -6.42 -10.24
CA GLN A 601 13.87 -5.16 -10.35
C GLN A 601 15.26 -5.47 -9.80
N SER A 602 16.17 -5.74 -10.72
CA SER A 602 17.57 -5.42 -10.57
C SER A 602 17.65 -4.07 -9.85
N ALA A 603 17.83 -4.12 -8.53
CA ALA A 603 18.35 -3.01 -7.77
C ALA A 603 19.77 -2.80 -8.30
N GLU A 604 19.88 -2.12 -9.43
CA GLU A 604 21.06 -1.34 -9.78
C GLU A 604 21.09 -0.14 -8.83
N THR A 605 21.20 -0.40 -7.53
CA THR A 605 21.81 0.58 -6.64
C THR A 605 23.29 0.50 -6.97
N ALA A 606 23.72 1.25 -7.98
CA ALA A 606 25.13 1.50 -8.20
C ALA A 606 25.68 2.07 -6.89
N ALA A 607 26.47 1.28 -6.17
CA ALA A 607 27.27 1.78 -5.06
C ALA A 607 28.07 2.96 -5.60
N THR A 608 27.83 4.14 -5.08
CA THR A 608 28.58 5.32 -5.50
C THR A 608 29.93 5.30 -4.80
N ALA A 609 30.94 5.93 -5.38
CA ALA A 609 32.30 5.91 -4.84
C ALA A 609 32.42 6.48 -3.41
N SER A 610 31.38 7.14 -2.89
CA SER A 610 31.29 7.60 -1.49
C SER A 610 30.96 6.50 -0.49
N ASP A 611 30.50 5.33 -0.95
CA ASP A 611 30.09 4.21 -0.09
C ASP A 611 31.26 3.25 0.22
N LEU A 612 32.44 3.51 -0.36
CA LEU A 612 33.67 2.77 -0.11
C LEU A 612 34.54 3.50 0.92
N PRO A 613 35.11 2.80 1.92
CA PRO A 613 36.04 3.41 2.86
C PRO A 613 37.21 4.04 2.11
N THR A 614 37.45 5.33 2.33
CA THR A 614 38.51 6.07 1.65
C THR A 614 39.89 5.84 2.27
N ASP A 615 39.96 5.17 3.43
CA ASP A 615 41.20 4.86 4.15
C ASP A 615 41.22 3.38 4.60
N PRO A 616 42.28 2.60 4.29
CA PRO A 616 42.42 1.21 4.73
C PRO A 616 42.49 1.01 6.26
N THR A 617 42.62 2.08 7.06
CA THR A 617 42.61 2.01 8.53
C THR A 617 41.21 2.05 9.16
N ASP A 618 40.16 2.36 8.38
CA ASP A 618 38.75 2.36 8.85
C ASP A 618 38.17 0.96 9.07
N ILE A 619 38.89 -0.09 8.66
CA ILE A 619 38.49 -1.48 8.90
C ILE A 619 38.99 -1.90 10.29
N GLN A 620 38.35 -1.39 11.34
CA GLN A 620 38.60 -1.81 12.71
C GLN A 620 37.63 -2.93 13.13
N SER A 621 38.18 -4.14 13.20
CA SER A 621 37.67 -5.34 13.89
C SER A 621 36.26 -5.83 13.54
N ASN A 622 36.25 -6.97 12.85
CA ASN A 622 35.33 -8.11 12.97
C ASN A 622 33.82 -7.87 12.89
N ILE A 623 33.28 -8.39 11.77
CA ILE A 623 31.89 -8.81 11.53
C ILE A 623 30.95 -7.65 11.20
N LYS A 624 30.73 -7.44 9.89
CA LYS A 624 29.40 -7.04 9.41
C LYS A 624 28.70 -8.32 9.01
N ASP A 625 27.62 -8.65 9.71
CA ASP A 625 26.63 -9.66 9.32
C ASP A 625 25.74 -9.02 8.25
N PRO A 626 25.80 -9.43 6.97
CA PRO A 626 24.76 -9.05 6.03
C PRO A 626 23.54 -9.94 6.33
N SER A 627 22.40 -9.31 6.58
CA SER A 627 21.10 -9.93 6.87
C SER A 627 20.56 -10.90 5.80
N HIS A 628 21.37 -11.30 4.81
CA HIS A 628 21.00 -12.19 3.71
C HIS A 628 22.11 -13.20 3.38
N GLY A 629 22.74 -13.80 4.39
CA GLY A 629 23.46 -15.07 4.27
C GLY A 629 24.78 -15.02 3.48
N GLY A 630 25.89 -14.84 4.18
CA GLY A 630 27.23 -15.11 3.65
C GLY A 630 28.30 -15.05 4.75
N THR A 631 29.28 -15.98 4.73
CA THR A 631 30.43 -15.94 5.63
C THR A 631 31.64 -15.34 4.90
N GLY A 632 31.97 -14.08 5.18
CA GLY A 632 33.22 -13.46 4.74
C GLY A 632 34.32 -13.67 5.77
N LEU A 633 35.38 -14.40 5.43
CA LEU A 633 36.63 -14.44 6.19
C LEU A 633 37.65 -13.53 5.49
N VAL A 634 38.09 -12.48 6.18
CA VAL A 634 39.20 -11.63 5.73
C VAL A 634 40.47 -12.10 6.47
N ASP A 635 41.55 -12.38 5.74
CA ASP A 635 42.89 -12.44 6.34
C ASP A 635 43.42 -11.00 6.44
N PRO A 636 43.57 -10.44 7.65
CA PRO A 636 43.99 -9.05 7.84
C PRO A 636 45.44 -8.77 7.42
N THR A 637 46.20 -9.79 6.97
CA THR A 637 47.62 -9.64 6.61
C THR A 637 47.86 -9.49 5.10
N SER A 638 46.90 -9.86 4.24
CA SER A 638 47.11 -9.95 2.79
C SER A 638 46.46 -8.84 1.96
N GLY A 639 45.51 -8.08 2.53
CA GLY A 639 44.84 -6.96 1.83
C GLY A 639 43.94 -7.40 0.66
N VAL A 640 43.49 -8.66 0.65
CA VAL A 640 42.60 -9.24 -0.37
C VAL A 640 41.21 -9.44 0.21
N LEU A 641 40.17 -9.01 -0.52
CA LEU A 641 38.78 -9.30 -0.18
C LEU A 641 38.33 -10.55 -0.96
N LEU A 642 37.85 -11.56 -0.24
CA LEU A 642 37.28 -12.77 -0.83
C LEU A 642 35.76 -12.63 -0.87
N LEU A 643 35.16 -12.68 -2.05
CA LEU A 643 33.71 -12.71 -2.22
C LEU A 643 33.28 -14.03 -2.85
N GLY A 644 32.26 -14.66 -2.26
CA GLY A 644 31.64 -15.86 -2.79
C GLY A 644 30.19 -15.97 -2.28
N ALA A 645 29.30 -16.41 -3.16
CA ALA A 645 27.96 -16.84 -2.79
C ALA A 645 27.95 -18.38 -2.70
N GLY A 646 27.64 -18.92 -1.52
CA GLY A 646 27.54 -20.37 -1.30
C GLY A 646 28.83 -21.17 -1.57
N ALA A 647 28.68 -22.45 -1.92
CA ALA A 647 29.78 -23.42 -2.04
C ALA A 647 30.60 -23.34 -3.36
N SER A 648 30.53 -22.22 -4.10
CA SER A 648 31.31 -22.01 -5.32
C SER A 648 32.72 -21.47 -5.04
N ALA A 649 33.62 -21.59 -6.03
CA ALA A 649 34.99 -21.08 -5.92
C ALA A 649 34.99 -19.56 -5.65
N MET A 650 35.60 -19.13 -4.55
CA MET A 650 35.69 -17.72 -4.15
C MET A 650 36.46 -16.91 -5.19
N THR A 651 35.99 -15.70 -5.49
CA THR A 651 36.70 -14.76 -6.36
C THR A 651 37.58 -13.84 -5.51
N GLU A 652 38.87 -13.78 -5.86
CA GLU A 652 39.80 -12.84 -5.25
C GLU A 652 39.65 -11.46 -5.88
N LEU A 653 39.43 -10.46 -5.02
CA LEU A 653 39.48 -9.06 -5.39
C LEU A 653 40.77 -8.45 -4.84
N ALA A 654 41.66 -8.07 -5.76
CA ALA A 654 42.94 -7.44 -5.45
C ALA A 654 42.97 -5.99 -5.96
N PHE A 655 43.62 -5.10 -5.21
CA PHE A 655 43.88 -3.73 -5.65
C PHE A 655 44.84 -3.70 -6.84
N GLY A 656 44.45 -3.03 -7.93
CA GLY A 656 45.31 -2.80 -9.08
C GLY A 656 46.27 -1.63 -8.88
N ALA A 657 47.52 -1.77 -9.32
CA ALA A 657 48.59 -0.77 -9.14
C ALA A 657 48.44 0.54 -9.96
N ALA A 658 47.37 0.69 -10.74
CA ALA A 658 47.08 1.90 -11.50
C ALA A 658 45.62 2.32 -11.29
N GLY A 659 45.40 3.29 -10.39
CA GLY A 659 44.15 4.05 -10.34
C GLY A 659 43.10 3.63 -9.31
N GLY A 660 43.39 2.75 -8.35
CA GLY A 660 42.46 2.49 -7.23
C GLY A 660 41.22 1.66 -7.58
N TYR A 661 41.23 0.95 -8.71
CA TYR A 661 40.15 0.04 -9.10
C TYR A 661 40.37 -1.38 -8.56
N VAL A 662 39.25 -2.07 -8.28
CA VAL A 662 39.21 -3.48 -7.89
C VAL A 662 39.02 -4.34 -9.14
N ARG A 663 39.82 -5.42 -9.30
CA ARG A 663 39.70 -6.37 -10.42
C ARG A 663 39.38 -7.78 -9.92
N SER A 664 38.46 -8.47 -10.60
CA SER A 664 38.22 -9.90 -10.41
C SER A 664 39.14 -10.72 -11.30
N THR A 665 39.75 -11.78 -10.75
CA THR A 665 40.61 -12.70 -11.50
C THR A 665 39.85 -13.91 -12.10
N GLY A 666 38.53 -14.01 -11.88
CA GLY A 666 37.68 -15.11 -12.34
C GLY A 666 36.89 -14.81 -13.62
N ALA A 667 36.78 -15.81 -14.50
CA ALA A 667 36.18 -15.73 -15.84
C ALA A 667 34.64 -15.89 -15.91
N ALA A 668 33.94 -15.87 -14.78
CA ALA A 668 32.49 -16.03 -14.75
C ALA A 668 31.90 -14.75 -14.18
N TRP A 669 31.50 -13.84 -15.09
CA TRP A 669 30.30 -12.98 -15.08
C TRP A 669 30.46 -11.95 -16.20
N ALA A 670 30.11 -12.33 -17.43
CA ALA A 670 29.87 -11.37 -18.48
C ALA A 670 28.87 -11.94 -19.47
N ARG A 671 27.65 -11.38 -19.48
CA ARG A 671 26.95 -11.06 -20.73
C ARG A 671 25.68 -10.23 -20.54
N SER A 672 25.81 -8.94 -20.84
CA SER A 672 24.95 -8.24 -21.80
C SER A 672 25.64 -6.95 -22.28
N ALA A 673 26.01 -6.97 -23.56
CA ALA A 673 26.34 -5.86 -24.47
C ALA A 673 27.45 -4.82 -24.14
N LEU A 674 28.50 -4.94 -24.94
CA LEU A 674 29.30 -3.91 -25.64
C LEU A 674 30.74 -3.71 -25.12
N LEU A 675 31.64 -4.46 -25.77
CA LEU A 675 33.10 -4.28 -25.72
C LEU A 675 33.48 -2.95 -26.39
N VAL A 676 33.73 -1.94 -25.58
CA VAL A 676 34.58 -0.81 -25.96
C VAL A 676 35.69 -0.75 -24.94
N ALA A 677 36.90 -1.10 -25.37
CA ALA A 677 38.13 -0.90 -24.64
C ALA A 677 38.35 -1.81 -23.41
N ASP A 678 38.92 -2.98 -23.69
CA ASP A 678 40.04 -3.43 -22.85
C ASP A 678 41.14 -2.34 -23.03
N MET A 679 41.09 -1.28 -22.20
CA MET A 679 42.01 -0.13 -22.24
C MET A 679 43.41 -0.56 -21.76
N ALA A 680 44.06 -1.45 -22.50
CA ALA A 680 45.50 -1.54 -22.51
C ALA A 680 46.01 -0.61 -23.62
N GLY A 681 46.76 0.43 -23.23
CA GLY A 681 47.31 1.42 -24.15
C GLY A 681 48.11 0.79 -25.29
N GLY A 682 47.68 1.04 -26.53
CA GLY A 682 48.41 0.71 -27.74
C GLY A 682 47.79 1.40 -28.96
N THR A 683 48.58 2.17 -29.69
CA THR A 683 48.17 2.87 -30.92
C THR A 683 47.93 1.85 -32.05
N PHE A 684 46.76 1.85 -32.69
CA PHE A 684 46.50 1.01 -33.87
C PHE A 684 46.76 1.76 -35.17
N GLY A 685 47.46 1.13 -36.12
CA GLY A 685 47.68 1.63 -37.48
C GLY A 685 46.52 1.29 -38.41
N ALA A 686 46.32 2.11 -39.46
CA ALA A 686 45.25 1.91 -40.45
C ALA A 686 45.46 0.61 -41.25
N GLY A 687 44.69 -0.43 -40.94
CA GLY A 687 44.75 -1.71 -41.66
C GLY A 687 43.88 -2.86 -41.16
N ASP A 688 43.44 -2.89 -39.90
CA ASP A 688 42.88 -4.13 -39.29
C ASP A 688 41.38 -4.07 -38.94
N PHE A 689 40.51 -3.83 -39.94
CA PHE A 689 39.09 -4.20 -39.80
C PHE A 689 38.73 -5.26 -40.85
N ILE A 690 38.59 -6.51 -40.40
CA ILE A 690 37.91 -7.57 -41.15
C ILE A 690 36.57 -7.79 -40.46
N PHE A 691 35.47 -7.45 -41.15
CA PHE A 691 34.13 -7.83 -40.72
C PHE A 691 33.81 -9.25 -41.23
N PRO A 692 33.48 -10.23 -40.38
CA PRO A 692 32.83 -11.44 -40.85
C PRO A 692 31.37 -11.12 -41.20
N GLY A 693 30.94 -11.63 -42.36
CA GLY A 693 29.73 -11.22 -43.05
C GLY A 693 28.40 -11.67 -42.42
N ASP A 694 27.37 -11.02 -42.97
CA ASP A 694 25.94 -11.35 -42.96
C ASP A 694 25.25 -11.45 -41.59
N VAL A 695 24.92 -10.28 -41.02
CA VAL A 695 23.73 -10.13 -40.17
C VAL A 695 22.83 -9.06 -40.80
N THR A 696 21.64 -9.49 -41.21
CA THR A 696 20.56 -8.62 -41.70
C THR A 696 20.03 -7.79 -40.53
N VAL A 697 20.12 -6.46 -40.63
CA VAL A 697 19.58 -5.53 -39.63
C VAL A 697 18.07 -5.41 -39.84
N GLY A 698 17.29 -5.81 -38.84
CA GLY A 698 15.92 -5.35 -38.65
C GLY A 698 15.96 -4.10 -37.76
N ASP A 699 15.24 -3.06 -38.17
CA ASP A 699 15.21 -1.74 -37.55
C ASP A 699 14.80 -1.81 -36.07
N ASP A 700 15.73 -1.47 -35.17
CA ASP A 700 15.50 -0.73 -33.90
C ASP A 700 16.77 -0.75 -33.03
N LEU A 701 17.77 0.07 -33.40
CA LEU A 701 18.83 0.47 -32.47
C LEU A 701 18.84 2.00 -32.34
N PHE A 702 18.10 2.49 -31.35
CA PHE A 702 18.18 3.87 -30.87
C PHE A 702 19.46 4.03 -30.04
N LEU A 703 20.53 4.54 -30.64
CA LEU A 703 21.71 5.01 -29.89
C LEU A 703 21.39 6.41 -29.34
N LEU A 704 21.20 6.49 -28.01
CA LEU A 704 21.18 7.74 -27.26
C LEU A 704 22.56 8.40 -27.36
N ALA A 705 22.63 9.45 -28.17
CA ALA A 705 23.72 10.42 -28.13
C ALA A 705 23.48 11.37 -26.95
N ASN A 706 24.30 11.27 -25.89
CA ASN A 706 24.54 12.39 -24.97
C ASN A 706 25.75 12.09 -24.07
N ALA A 707 26.95 12.47 -24.52
CA ALA A 707 28.09 12.76 -23.64
C ALA A 707 29.30 13.23 -24.45
N VAL A 708 29.27 14.44 -25.03
CA VAL A 708 30.51 15.21 -25.26
C VAL A 708 30.16 16.72 -25.30
N GLU A 709 30.14 17.37 -24.15
CA GLU A 709 30.59 18.77 -24.07
C GLU A 709 31.96 18.76 -23.38
N ASN A 710 32.89 19.53 -23.94
CA ASN A 710 34.30 19.72 -23.57
C ASN A 710 35.33 18.84 -24.31
N TRP A 711 35.69 19.24 -25.55
CA TRP A 711 37.07 19.65 -25.87
C TRP A 711 37.15 20.30 -27.26
N ASP A 712 37.97 21.35 -27.37
CA ASP A 712 38.12 22.30 -28.48
C ASP A 712 39.20 21.88 -29.51
N GLY A 713 38.91 22.04 -30.81
CA GLY A 713 39.91 22.20 -31.88
C GLY A 713 40.38 20.96 -32.69
N GLY A 714 39.92 20.84 -33.94
CA GLY A 714 40.60 20.10 -35.01
C GLY A 714 39.70 19.49 -36.09
N ASP A 715 39.74 20.04 -37.32
CA ASP A 715 38.96 19.62 -38.50
C ASP A 715 39.15 18.14 -38.89
N VAL A 716 38.05 17.43 -39.22
CA VAL A 716 38.10 16.13 -39.91
C VAL A 716 37.38 16.22 -41.26
N THR A 717 38.14 16.05 -42.34
CA THR A 717 37.63 15.95 -43.72
C THR A 717 37.21 14.51 -44.05
N TRP A 718 36.05 14.35 -44.69
CA TRP A 718 35.53 13.04 -45.14
C TRP A 718 35.78 12.82 -46.64
N THR A 719 36.46 11.73 -46.99
CA THR A 719 36.51 11.21 -48.37
C THR A 719 35.69 9.92 -48.47
N HIS A 720 34.75 9.89 -49.42
CA HIS A 720 33.91 8.74 -49.72
C HIS A 720 34.37 8.06 -51.02
N SER A 721 34.51 6.74 -51.04
CA SER A 721 34.44 5.90 -52.25
C SER A 721 33.43 4.77 -51.95
N GLY A 722 32.25 4.73 -52.60
CA GLY A 722 31.98 4.01 -53.85
C GLY A 722 31.84 2.49 -53.58
N GLN A 723 30.76 1.77 -53.89
CA GLN A 723 29.73 1.92 -54.92
C GLN A 723 28.42 1.23 -54.52
N ALA A 724 27.33 1.75 -55.08
CA ALA A 724 26.01 1.13 -55.14
C ALA A 724 25.98 -0.14 -56.01
N ASN A 725 25.10 -1.08 -55.67
CA ASN A 725 24.32 -1.77 -56.69
C ASN A 725 22.95 -2.25 -56.16
N ALA A 726 21.94 -1.93 -56.96
CA ALA A 726 20.52 -2.12 -56.72
C ALA A 726 20.04 -3.53 -57.11
N GLY A 727 18.87 -3.94 -56.61
CA GLY A 727 18.09 -4.96 -57.30
C GLY A 727 16.99 -5.69 -56.52
N ARG A 728 15.78 -5.12 -56.59
CA ARG A 728 14.43 -5.68 -56.34
C ARG A 728 13.92 -5.86 -54.93
#